data_AF-A0A8T3XB75-F1
#
_entry.id   AF-A0A8T3XB75-F1
#
_cell.length_a   1.000
_cell.length_b   1.000
_cell.length_c   1.000
_cell.angle_alpha   90.00
_cell.angle_beta   90.00
_cell.angle_gamma   90.00
#
_symmetry.space_group_name_H-M   'P 1'
#
loop_
_entity.id
_entity.type
_entity.pdbx_description
1 polymer ?
#
loop_
_entity_poly.entity_id
_entity_poly.type
_entity_poly.pdbx_seq_one_letter_code
_entity_poly.pdbx_strand_id
1 'polypeptide(L)'
;MSILKRGNRKEIRKSFRRKLKIIIVLIVCALLLLFLAAVIYERISMRGNVVFGGVIIGEDISVGKGEISITGYAPLGTGTIYFIDWSSGSDSNSGTSKSSPWKRHPFMKGYSGSYTHKAGDQFIFRGGVIWPNSAFQMRISQGGSSDSNRDYYGVDKTWYSGSSWSRPVFDFENNLVAPSDAGGNALSGILIEASYITVDNLELKRHIVPSGSWNPVNIRVIQASNGVIIENSYIRDWTQTNPSADNGEGGGISSESTSITIRNNILTQTGISARTGGAIDAVGDIYGNEIYEVPNAIKGGKLIHDNYIHDTADSSGPGHENAIFFNRPGRVYNNLLKNTEASTGIYLWGGADQSASWLIYNNVLYNLHDGITVDGAYVPDGSQQQVKIYSNTFEYSNIVRVQSYSSSGNGCLGLLDIRNNQLIEGSELIYNSGACITNQTASNNIIMSSATATTEGYTAANNYAPTKNTGATVNTGVSLSEIFTTDKLRATRPYGSAWDIGAYEYGGTPGVVNGICGGILNTCTTGILSDIADSGTQYLWNCQGISGGTTALCSLPISVQQYTLTVTTSGSGIVAGTGINCGSDCSESYNSGTSVTLTATASSGSTFSGWGGACSGTGSTCTVTMNAAKSVTATFNVQQASGISWYVDNSVGSSGDGTSWSKAWKNFANIEWTKISAGDTLYISGGTTSKTYSETLKIGASGSVGKPIYIRPGAAEANPSSAHSGTVIIDGGSNTRDGISYKGKNYITIDGSDSSLARKIKIQNVADFGVIGIETIYLTVRYLYVDNFLGYGITARANGDIANNNYIIFEHNIVRNGLGAAGIQISSLLGSAIGSNTIRYNDVEVAHTDGLVCGKGCGVDFYGNRVVLTATSKDTTHPDGIVTYGDNVRVFQNEIIGFYQGIDIDAVHSIITNASVWGNVIIYNGGEATNGLVIEVENYDVTNVKFWSNTVIGF
;
A
#
# COMPACT_ATOMS: atom_id res chain seq x y z
N MET A 1 3.38 -81.80 -5.81
CA MET A 1 3.43 -82.06 -7.27
C MET A 1 3.32 -80.70 -7.94
N SER A 2 4.22 -80.19 -8.79
CA SER A 2 5.44 -80.64 -9.47
C SER A 2 5.95 -79.31 -10.07
N ILE A 3 7.08 -78.71 -9.69
CA ILE A 3 8.45 -79.09 -10.00
C ILE A 3 9.35 -78.18 -9.17
N LEU A 4 10.33 -78.81 -8.54
CA LEU A 4 11.48 -78.22 -7.89
C LEU A 4 12.23 -77.22 -8.81
N LYS A 5 12.82 -76.17 -8.24
CA LYS A 5 14.28 -76.19 -8.10
C LYS A 5 14.80 -75.22 -7.04
N ARG A 6 15.59 -75.82 -6.15
CA ARG A 6 16.53 -75.22 -5.22
C ARG A 6 17.42 -74.21 -5.96
N GLY A 7 17.57 -73.05 -5.34
CA GLY A 7 18.25 -71.88 -5.88
C GLY A 7 17.26 -70.74 -5.77
N ASN A 8 17.14 -70.02 -4.66
CA ASN A 8 18.25 -69.35 -4.02
C ASN A 8 17.73 -68.70 -2.73
N ARG A 9 17.43 -69.49 -1.68
CA ARG A 9 16.92 -68.94 -0.39
C ARG A 9 17.86 -67.87 0.20
N LYS A 10 19.14 -67.93 -0.15
CA LYS A 10 20.14 -66.90 0.15
C LYS A 10 19.86 -65.61 -0.63
N GLU A 11 19.64 -65.66 -1.95
CA GLU A 11 19.26 -64.47 -2.75
C GLU A 11 17.88 -63.91 -2.42
N ILE A 12 16.87 -64.73 -2.07
CA ILE A 12 15.56 -64.20 -1.65
C ILE A 12 15.68 -63.45 -0.32
N ARG A 13 16.45 -63.99 0.66
CA ARG A 13 16.75 -63.28 1.90
C ARG A 13 17.65 -62.05 1.68
N LYS A 14 18.55 -62.09 0.69
CA LYS A 14 19.41 -60.94 0.30
C LYS A 14 18.58 -59.84 -0.34
N SER A 15 17.67 -60.20 -1.25
CA SER A 15 16.71 -59.30 -1.90
C SER A 15 15.72 -58.71 -0.89
N PHE A 16 15.19 -59.52 0.03
CA PHE A 16 14.30 -59.03 1.10
C PHE A 16 15.04 -58.11 2.07
N ARG A 17 16.28 -58.43 2.49
CA ARG A 17 17.11 -57.52 3.31
C ARG A 17 17.52 -56.26 2.56
N ARG A 18 17.74 -56.33 1.25
CA ARG A 18 18.08 -55.17 0.41
C ARG A 18 16.87 -54.26 0.23
N LYS A 19 15.68 -54.83 -0.01
CA LYS A 19 14.41 -54.08 -0.06
C LYS A 19 14.03 -53.50 1.30
N LEU A 20 14.22 -54.25 2.39
CA LEU A 20 13.98 -53.75 3.75
C LEU A 20 14.96 -52.64 4.13
N LYS A 21 16.25 -52.75 3.74
CA LYS A 21 17.21 -51.65 3.89
C LYS A 21 16.84 -50.43 3.05
N ILE A 22 16.35 -50.61 1.83
CA ILE A 22 15.88 -49.50 0.99
C ILE A 22 14.63 -48.84 1.60
N ILE A 23 13.69 -49.63 2.12
CA ILE A 23 12.49 -49.11 2.81
C ILE A 23 12.88 -48.36 4.09
N ILE A 24 13.81 -48.90 4.90
CA ILE A 24 14.32 -48.22 6.09
C ILE A 24 15.05 -46.93 5.70
N VAL A 25 15.87 -46.95 4.65
CA VAL A 25 16.53 -45.74 4.13
C VAL A 25 15.52 -44.72 3.61
N LEU A 26 14.45 -45.15 2.94
CA LEU A 26 13.39 -44.26 2.48
C LEU A 26 12.57 -43.68 3.63
N ILE A 27 12.28 -44.46 4.67
CA ILE A 27 11.62 -43.98 5.90
C ILE A 27 12.53 -43.03 6.66
N VAL A 28 13.82 -43.33 6.76
CA VAL A 28 14.82 -42.45 7.38
C VAL A 28 15.01 -41.18 6.55
N CYS A 29 15.01 -41.25 5.23
CA CYS A 29 15.03 -40.08 4.35
C CYS A 29 13.74 -39.28 4.43
N ALA A 30 12.56 -39.92 4.54
CA ALA A 30 11.28 -39.24 4.73
C ALA A 30 11.18 -38.59 6.11
N LEU A 31 11.69 -39.24 7.16
CA LEU A 31 11.82 -38.67 8.49
C LEU A 31 12.86 -37.56 8.53
N LEU A 32 13.98 -37.67 7.82
CA LEU A 32 14.97 -36.60 7.64
C LEU A 32 14.42 -35.45 6.78
N LEU A 33 13.54 -35.72 5.82
CA LEU A 33 12.83 -34.71 5.04
C LEU A 33 11.72 -34.05 5.85
N LEU A 34 11.05 -34.78 6.75
CA LEU A 34 10.11 -34.23 7.72
C LEU A 34 10.82 -33.47 8.84
N PHE A 35 12.02 -33.90 9.23
CA PHE A 35 12.89 -33.20 10.18
C PHE A 35 13.53 -31.99 9.52
N LEU A 36 13.95 -32.07 8.25
CA LEU A 36 14.34 -30.89 7.47
C LEU A 36 13.14 -29.98 7.24
N ALA A 37 11.94 -30.50 6.97
CA ALA A 37 10.74 -29.67 6.82
C ALA A 37 10.37 -29.02 8.16
N ALA A 38 10.55 -29.68 9.30
CA ALA A 38 10.36 -29.12 10.64
C ALA A 38 11.45 -28.10 11.01
N VAL A 39 12.71 -28.35 10.62
CA VAL A 39 13.85 -27.42 10.79
C VAL A 39 13.79 -26.25 9.79
N ILE A 40 13.13 -26.41 8.64
CA ILE A 40 12.80 -25.34 7.69
C ILE A 40 11.51 -24.61 8.10
N TYR A 41 10.66 -25.21 8.95
CA TYR A 41 9.48 -24.57 9.53
C TYR A 41 9.81 -23.64 10.70
N GLU A 42 11.02 -23.73 11.27
CA GLU A 42 11.57 -22.70 12.15
C GLU A 42 12.30 -21.64 11.32
N ARG A 43 11.61 -20.50 11.09
CA ARG A 43 12.14 -19.20 10.65
C ARG A 43 13.17 -19.24 9.51
N ILE A 44 12.68 -19.14 8.26
CA ILE A 44 13.50 -18.59 7.17
C ILE A 44 13.67 -17.08 7.42
N SER A 45 14.83 -16.67 7.96
CA SER A 45 15.35 -15.32 7.76
C SER A 45 15.99 -15.28 6.36
N MET A 46 15.28 -14.75 5.37
CA MET A 46 15.88 -14.46 4.06
C MET A 46 16.76 -13.22 4.20
N ARG A 47 18.09 -13.39 4.28
CA ARG A 47 19.06 -12.29 4.08
C ARG A 47 19.47 -12.27 2.62
N GLY A 48 18.90 -11.34 1.85
CA GLY A 48 19.26 -11.09 0.45
C GLY A 48 18.96 -9.64 0.05
N ASN A 49 19.92 -8.99 -0.59
CA ASN A 49 19.81 -7.60 -1.04
C ASN A 49 18.87 -7.51 -2.27
N VAL A 50 17.87 -6.61 -2.23
CA VAL A 50 17.14 -6.13 -3.41
C VAL A 50 17.40 -4.63 -3.53
N VAL A 51 18.02 -4.22 -4.64
CA VAL A 51 18.36 -2.81 -4.91
C VAL A 51 17.38 -2.24 -5.93
N PHE A 52 16.64 -1.20 -5.55
CA PHE A 52 16.01 -0.25 -6.48
C PHE A 52 16.49 1.15 -6.12
N GLY A 53 17.09 1.85 -7.09
CA GLY A 53 17.21 3.32 -7.12
C GLY A 53 17.66 4.02 -5.83
N GLY A 54 18.81 3.65 -5.25
CA GLY A 54 19.54 4.53 -4.32
C GLY A 54 18.96 4.76 -2.92
N VAL A 55 17.96 4.00 -2.47
CA VAL A 55 17.43 4.06 -1.09
C VAL A 55 18.01 2.92 -0.25
N ILE A 56 18.68 3.24 0.86
CA ILE A 56 19.02 2.27 1.91
C ILE A 56 17.75 1.99 2.70
N ILE A 57 17.20 0.79 2.58
CA ILE A 57 16.05 0.32 3.38
C ILE A 57 16.61 -0.29 4.67
N GLY A 58 16.21 0.24 5.83
CA GLY A 58 16.44 -0.43 7.11
C GLY A 58 15.82 -1.82 7.08
N GLU A 59 16.62 -2.84 7.36
CA GLU A 59 16.17 -4.24 7.32
C GLU A 59 15.07 -4.47 8.35
N ASP A 60 13.82 -4.68 7.89
CA ASP A 60 12.96 -5.77 8.34
C ASP A 60 11.75 -5.93 7.39
N ILE A 61 11.76 -7.01 6.59
CA ILE A 61 10.53 -7.62 6.08
C ILE A 61 10.08 -8.62 7.14
N SER A 62 9.08 -8.25 7.94
CA SER A 62 8.38 -9.22 8.79
C SER A 62 7.38 -10.00 7.94
N VAL A 63 7.59 -11.31 7.78
CA VAL A 63 6.60 -12.20 7.17
C VAL A 63 5.77 -12.83 8.28
N GLY A 64 4.68 -12.17 8.66
CA GLY A 64 3.50 -12.84 9.22
C GLY A 64 2.66 -13.39 8.06
N LYS A 65 2.01 -14.54 8.24
CA LYS A 65 1.14 -15.13 7.20
C LYS A 65 -0.05 -14.18 6.90
N GLY A 66 0.06 -13.34 5.88
CA GLY A 66 -1.08 -12.60 5.30
C GLY A 66 -0.81 -11.18 4.80
N GLU A 67 0.20 -10.48 5.32
CA GLU A 67 0.52 -9.11 4.88
C GLU A 67 2.03 -8.93 4.76
N ILE A 68 2.47 -8.36 3.63
CA ILE A 68 3.78 -7.74 3.52
C ILE A 68 3.60 -6.31 4.04
N SER A 69 3.81 -6.09 5.34
CA SER A 69 3.99 -4.73 5.85
C SER A 69 5.38 -4.24 5.42
N ILE A 70 5.44 -3.55 4.29
CA ILE A 70 6.56 -2.64 4.03
C ILE A 70 6.23 -1.38 4.83
N THR A 71 6.69 -1.35 6.08
CA THR A 71 6.75 -0.07 6.80
C THR A 71 7.83 0.73 6.09
N GLY A 72 7.44 1.59 5.14
CA GLY A 72 8.32 2.62 4.63
C GLY A 72 8.76 3.44 5.83
N TYR A 73 9.99 3.25 6.28
CA TYR A 73 10.59 4.15 7.26
C TYR A 73 10.46 5.56 6.71
N ALA A 74 10.08 6.51 7.57
CA ALA A 74 10.22 7.91 7.25
C ALA A 74 11.62 8.12 6.64
N PRO A 75 11.74 8.89 5.54
CA PRO A 75 13.02 9.11 4.89
C PRO A 75 14.05 9.47 5.97
N LEU A 76 15.17 8.74 5.98
CA LEU A 76 16.34 9.05 6.80
C LEU A 76 16.57 10.56 6.68
N GLY A 77 16.70 11.25 7.84
CA GLY A 77 16.70 12.71 7.90
C GLY A 77 17.56 13.36 6.81
N THR A 78 17.10 14.47 6.27
CA THR A 78 17.78 15.18 5.17
C THR A 78 19.11 15.85 5.56
N GLY A 79 19.54 15.68 6.81
CA GLY A 79 20.74 16.27 7.38
C GLY A 79 22.03 15.52 7.04
N THR A 80 23.11 15.92 7.71
CA THR A 80 24.46 15.43 7.45
C THR A 80 24.70 14.10 8.17
N ILE A 81 25.40 13.17 7.50
CA ILE A 81 25.80 11.90 8.10
C ILE A 81 27.20 12.03 8.72
N TYR A 82 27.31 11.73 10.01
CA TYR A 82 28.54 11.70 10.78
C TYR A 82 28.83 10.27 11.25
N PHE A 83 30.10 9.88 11.20
CA PHE A 83 30.63 8.57 11.55
C PHE A 83 31.46 8.68 12.82
N ILE A 84 31.20 7.81 13.80
CA ILE A 84 31.84 7.80 15.11
C ILE A 84 32.47 6.42 15.37
N ASP A 85 33.76 6.42 15.70
CA ASP A 85 34.56 5.23 16.01
C ASP A 85 35.55 5.52 17.14
N TRP A 86 35.29 4.96 18.33
CA TRP A 86 36.18 5.10 19.49
C TRP A 86 37.60 4.58 19.25
N SER A 87 37.72 3.51 18.46
CA SER A 87 38.95 2.74 18.33
C SER A 87 39.98 3.45 17.45
N SER A 88 39.52 4.05 16.34
CA SER A 88 40.40 4.63 15.31
C SER A 88 40.10 6.08 14.95
N GLY A 89 39.00 6.64 15.46
CA GLY A 89 38.59 8.02 15.18
C GLY A 89 39.41 9.08 15.93
N SER A 90 39.25 10.32 15.48
CA SER A 90 39.79 11.52 16.13
C SER A 90 38.74 12.62 16.15
N ASP A 91 38.58 13.30 17.29
CA ASP A 91 37.64 14.44 17.40
C ASP A 91 38.08 15.65 16.57
N SER A 92 39.34 15.67 16.10
CA SER A 92 39.83 16.67 15.13
C SER A 92 39.39 16.41 13.69
N ASN A 93 38.82 15.23 13.38
CA ASN A 93 38.33 14.91 12.05
C ASN A 93 37.03 15.68 11.73
N SER A 94 36.60 15.66 10.48
CA SER A 94 35.28 16.20 10.10
C SER A 94 34.12 15.29 10.51
N GLY A 95 34.37 14.00 10.74
CA GLY A 95 33.35 13.00 11.04
C GLY A 95 32.48 12.60 9.84
N THR A 96 32.56 13.29 8.70
CA THR A 96 31.69 13.09 7.53
C THR A 96 32.07 11.92 6.60
N SER A 97 33.07 11.12 6.97
CA SER A 97 33.50 9.93 6.20
C SER A 97 33.91 8.78 7.12
N LYS A 98 33.61 7.54 6.70
CA LYS A 98 34.06 6.28 7.35
C LYS A 98 35.58 6.18 7.49
N SER A 99 36.35 6.86 6.63
CA SER A 99 37.82 6.87 6.67
C SER A 99 38.39 7.88 7.67
N SER A 100 37.59 8.87 8.07
CA SER A 100 37.98 9.94 8.99
C SER A 100 36.87 10.19 10.01
N PRO A 101 36.47 9.18 10.80
CA PRO A 101 35.38 9.30 11.76
C PRO A 101 35.81 10.13 12.97
N TRP A 102 34.83 10.70 13.68
CA TRP A 102 35.05 11.23 15.02
C TRP A 102 35.36 10.11 16.01
N LYS A 103 36.06 10.43 17.10
CA LYS A 103 36.26 9.46 18.19
C LYS A 103 35.04 9.42 19.10
N ARG A 104 34.47 10.59 19.37
CA ARG A 104 33.32 10.81 20.25
C ARG A 104 32.23 11.53 19.51
N HIS A 105 30.99 11.29 19.91
CA HIS A 105 29.85 12.09 19.49
C HIS A 105 29.93 13.50 20.13
N PRO A 106 29.44 14.58 19.49
CA PRO A 106 29.47 15.93 20.05
C PRO A 106 28.86 16.09 21.45
N PHE A 107 27.83 15.30 21.76
CA PHE A 107 27.17 15.25 23.07
C PHE A 107 27.82 14.30 24.08
N MET A 108 28.92 13.61 23.74
CA MET A 108 29.67 12.76 24.67
C MET A 108 30.72 13.55 25.46
N LYS A 109 31.05 13.06 26.65
CA LYS A 109 32.05 13.67 27.52
C LYS A 109 33.42 13.73 26.85
N GLY A 110 34.00 14.92 26.84
CA GLY A 110 35.37 15.15 26.35
C GLY A 110 35.49 15.23 24.83
N TYR A 111 34.39 15.38 24.08
CA TYR A 111 34.47 15.78 22.67
C TYR A 111 35.17 17.14 22.53
N SER A 112 36.19 17.18 21.67
CA SER A 112 37.00 18.39 21.45
C SER A 112 36.90 18.94 20.02
N GLY A 113 35.99 18.39 19.20
CA GLY A 113 35.80 18.81 17.82
C GLY A 113 34.87 20.01 17.67
N SER A 114 34.56 20.36 16.42
CA SER A 114 33.56 21.39 16.09
C SER A 114 32.30 20.73 15.56
N TYR A 115 31.14 21.19 16.02
CA TYR A 115 29.84 20.70 15.57
C TYR A 115 28.82 21.83 15.63
N THR A 116 27.98 21.94 14.60
CA THR A 116 26.84 22.86 14.54
C THR A 116 25.64 22.04 14.08
N HIS A 117 24.67 21.90 14.98
CA HIS A 117 23.51 21.05 14.77
C HIS A 117 22.60 21.54 13.64
N LYS A 118 22.06 20.58 12.89
CA LYS A 118 20.93 20.75 11.99
C LYS A 118 19.94 19.61 12.21
N ALA A 119 18.65 19.95 12.24
CA ALA A 119 17.59 18.95 12.30
C ALA A 119 17.66 18.00 11.09
N GLY A 120 17.61 16.70 11.35
CA GLY A 120 17.78 15.63 10.35
C GLY A 120 19.19 15.05 10.30
N ASP A 121 20.12 15.51 11.15
CA ASP A 121 21.49 14.97 11.20
C ASP A 121 21.50 13.50 11.66
N GLN A 122 22.47 12.73 11.15
CA GLN A 122 22.59 11.30 11.40
C GLN A 122 23.95 10.96 12.00
N PHE A 123 23.95 10.21 13.10
CA PHE A 123 25.12 9.80 13.86
C PHE A 123 25.26 8.29 13.83
N ILE A 124 26.26 7.84 13.08
CA ILE A 124 26.51 6.43 12.79
C ILE A 124 27.67 5.95 13.66
N PHE A 125 27.37 5.10 14.63
CA PHE A 125 28.36 4.44 15.48
C PHE A 125 28.87 3.16 14.80
N ARG A 126 30.20 2.99 14.75
CA ARG A 126 30.82 1.81 14.14
C ARG A 126 30.46 0.54 14.92
N GLY A 127 29.90 -0.46 14.24
CA GLY A 127 29.59 -1.76 14.84
C GLY A 127 30.85 -2.48 15.36
N GLY A 128 30.72 -3.27 16.42
CA GLY A 128 31.82 -4.03 17.03
C GLY A 128 32.83 -3.20 17.82
N VAL A 129 32.60 -1.90 17.97
CA VAL A 129 33.44 -1.00 18.77
C VAL A 129 32.82 -0.77 20.15
N ILE A 130 33.67 -0.66 21.18
CA ILE A 130 33.26 -0.47 22.58
C ILE A 130 33.64 0.96 23.02
N TRP A 131 32.66 1.71 23.54
CA TRP A 131 32.85 2.97 24.23
C TRP A 131 32.85 2.70 25.75
N PRO A 132 33.94 3.00 26.47
CA PRO A 132 34.04 2.78 27.92
C PRO A 132 33.26 3.84 28.71
N ASN A 133 33.10 3.64 30.02
CA ASN A 133 32.39 4.56 30.92
C ASN A 133 32.96 5.99 30.83
N SER A 134 34.28 6.11 30.64
CA SER A 134 34.98 7.39 30.50
C SER A 134 34.55 8.24 29.29
N ALA A 135 33.87 7.66 28.30
CA ALA A 135 33.29 8.39 27.17
C ALA A 135 31.95 9.09 27.51
N PHE A 136 31.34 8.73 28.63
CA PHE A 136 30.01 9.19 29.05
C PHE A 136 30.11 10.26 30.14
N GLN A 137 29.14 11.16 30.30
CA GLN A 137 27.78 11.13 29.76
C GLN A 137 27.59 11.44 28.26
N MET A 138 26.45 11.01 27.70
CA MET A 138 25.93 11.44 26.41
C MET A 138 24.60 12.20 26.59
N ARG A 139 24.62 13.52 26.40
CA ARG A 139 23.48 14.42 26.68
C ARG A 139 22.94 15.09 25.41
N ILE A 140 21.91 14.49 24.81
CA ILE A 140 21.30 14.94 23.55
C ILE A 140 20.37 16.12 23.83
N SER A 141 20.91 17.34 23.66
CA SER A 141 20.20 18.60 23.93
C SER A 141 19.63 19.29 22.69
N GLN A 142 19.94 18.79 21.49
CA GLN A 142 19.39 19.26 20.22
C GLN A 142 18.90 18.05 19.39
N GLY A 143 17.88 18.26 18.57
CA GLY A 143 17.15 17.18 17.90
C GLY A 143 16.46 17.63 16.61
N GLY A 144 15.69 16.72 16.02
CA GLY A 144 14.99 16.98 14.77
C GLY A 144 13.89 18.05 14.88
N SER A 145 13.21 18.31 13.76
CA SER A 145 12.13 19.31 13.69
C SER A 145 10.73 18.73 13.47
N SER A 146 10.65 17.48 12.99
CA SER A 146 9.39 16.78 12.70
C SER A 146 9.62 15.28 12.61
N ASP A 147 8.54 14.49 12.53
CA ASP A 147 8.62 13.03 12.35
C ASP A 147 9.31 12.61 11.03
N SER A 148 9.30 13.49 10.02
CA SER A 148 9.98 13.31 8.73
C SER A 148 11.39 13.91 8.67
N ASN A 149 11.83 14.59 9.73
CA ASN A 149 13.14 15.24 9.83
C ASN A 149 13.74 15.04 11.23
N ARG A 150 13.83 13.77 11.62
CA ARG A 150 14.37 13.31 12.92
C ARG A 150 15.89 13.26 12.88
N ASP A 151 16.52 13.51 14.02
CA ASP A 151 17.92 13.15 14.18
C ASP A 151 18.02 11.64 14.48
N TYR A 152 18.97 10.98 13.81
CA TYR A 152 19.15 9.54 13.90
C TYR A 152 20.45 9.19 14.62
N TYR A 153 20.38 8.32 15.63
CA TYR A 153 21.49 7.82 16.41
C TYR A 153 21.51 6.31 16.30
N GLY A 154 22.35 5.76 15.43
CA GLY A 154 22.34 4.34 15.18
C GLY A 154 23.54 3.85 14.40
N VAL A 155 23.29 2.95 13.43
CA VAL A 155 24.37 2.18 12.79
C VAL A 155 24.21 2.11 11.28
N ASP A 156 25.33 1.89 10.61
CA ASP A 156 25.39 1.35 9.26
C ASP A 156 25.88 -0.08 9.40
N LYS A 157 25.03 -1.08 9.15
CA LYS A 157 25.39 -2.50 9.33
C LYS A 157 26.49 -2.98 8.37
N THR A 158 26.85 -2.18 7.37
CA THR A 158 28.00 -2.44 6.49
C THR A 158 29.33 -1.93 7.06
N TRP A 159 29.29 -1.12 8.11
CA TRP A 159 30.47 -0.49 8.71
C TRP A 159 30.67 -0.93 10.17
N TYR A 160 31.50 -1.97 10.33
CA TYR A 160 31.81 -2.56 11.63
C TYR A 160 33.28 -2.97 11.73
N SER A 161 33.69 -3.41 12.92
CA SER A 161 34.97 -4.07 13.19
C SER A 161 34.74 -5.56 13.46
N GLY A 162 35.74 -6.40 13.19
CA GLY A 162 35.66 -7.86 13.36
C GLY A 162 35.24 -8.61 12.09
N SER A 163 35.07 -9.93 12.21
CA SER A 163 34.74 -10.84 11.10
C SER A 163 33.24 -10.95 10.79
N SER A 164 32.39 -10.39 11.65
CA SER A 164 30.94 -10.36 11.50
C SER A 164 30.36 -9.14 12.20
N TRP A 165 29.23 -8.65 11.71
CA TRP A 165 28.53 -7.53 12.34
C TRP A 165 28.16 -7.83 13.80
N SER A 166 28.44 -6.87 14.68
CA SER A 166 27.90 -6.78 16.03
C SER A 166 27.59 -5.32 16.35
N ARG A 167 26.70 -5.08 17.32
CA ARG A 167 26.32 -3.72 17.72
C ARG A 167 27.53 -2.93 18.25
N PRO A 168 27.53 -1.60 18.12
CA PRO A 168 28.37 -0.74 18.97
C PRO A 168 27.95 -0.92 20.43
N VAL A 169 28.93 -0.98 21.33
CA VAL A 169 28.69 -1.26 22.75
C VAL A 169 29.06 -0.06 23.61
N PHE A 170 28.08 0.46 24.33
CA PHE A 170 28.26 1.46 25.38
C PHE A 170 28.37 0.73 26.70
N ASP A 171 29.61 0.61 27.17
CA ASP A 171 29.95 -0.20 28.32
C ASP A 171 30.25 0.70 29.51
N PHE A 172 29.36 0.69 30.50
CA PHE A 172 29.49 1.53 31.69
C PHE A 172 30.36 0.88 32.77
N GLU A 173 30.92 -0.30 32.51
CA GLU A 173 31.99 -0.92 33.31
C GLU A 173 31.65 -1.17 34.79
N ASN A 174 30.37 -1.37 35.12
CA ASN A 174 29.86 -1.42 36.51
C ASN A 174 30.22 -0.14 37.28
N ASN A 175 30.01 1.02 36.66
CA ASN A 175 30.22 2.32 37.30
C ASN A 175 28.99 3.22 37.09
N LEU A 176 28.86 4.20 37.99
CA LEU A 176 27.97 5.35 37.78
C LEU A 176 28.52 6.19 36.63
N VAL A 177 27.64 6.77 35.80
CA VAL A 177 28.06 7.83 34.88
C VAL A 177 28.16 9.14 35.67
N ALA A 178 29.39 9.63 35.82
CA ALA A 178 29.71 10.80 36.65
C ALA A 178 29.03 12.10 36.14
N PRO A 179 28.66 13.04 37.04
CA PRO A 179 28.01 14.30 36.68
C PRO A 179 28.85 15.13 35.70
N SER A 180 28.19 15.94 34.88
CA SER A 180 28.82 17.13 34.28
C SER A 180 28.06 18.42 34.60
N ASP A 181 27.05 18.39 35.47
CA ASP A 181 26.37 19.59 35.95
C ASP A 181 27.07 20.14 37.20
N ALA A 182 26.93 21.45 37.45
CA ALA A 182 27.49 22.12 38.62
C ALA A 182 26.87 21.63 39.95
N GLY A 183 25.88 20.73 39.90
CA GLY A 183 25.13 20.19 41.04
C GLY A 183 25.61 18.82 41.54
N GLY A 184 26.43 18.09 40.78
CA GLY A 184 27.08 16.85 41.26
C GLY A 184 26.19 15.60 41.29
N ASN A 185 25.07 15.58 40.56
CA ASN A 185 24.17 14.43 40.50
C ASN A 185 24.60 13.43 39.42
N ALA A 186 24.55 12.11 39.71
CA ALA A 186 24.80 11.07 38.70
C ALA A 186 23.85 11.24 37.49
N LEU A 187 24.30 10.84 36.29
CA LEU A 187 23.56 11.07 35.03
C LEU A 187 23.28 9.77 34.29
N SER A 188 22.28 9.78 33.40
CA SER A 188 21.91 8.59 32.61
C SER A 188 22.99 8.27 31.58
N GLY A 189 23.03 7.03 31.09
CA GLY A 189 23.95 6.65 30.01
C GLY A 189 23.76 7.53 28.77
N ILE A 190 22.52 7.57 28.28
CA ILE A 190 22.01 8.52 27.30
C ILE A 190 20.91 9.34 27.95
N LEU A 191 21.06 10.65 27.99
CA LEU A 191 20.04 11.60 28.42
C LEU A 191 19.51 12.35 27.20
N ILE A 192 18.22 12.21 26.90
CA ILE A 192 17.54 12.86 25.78
C ILE A 192 16.68 14.01 26.31
N GLU A 193 17.02 15.22 25.88
CA GLU A 193 16.33 16.47 26.22
C GLU A 193 15.73 17.16 25.00
N ALA A 194 15.95 16.63 23.80
CA ALA A 194 15.44 17.15 22.54
C ALA A 194 14.30 16.30 21.96
N SER A 195 13.57 16.89 21.02
CA SER A 195 12.47 16.22 20.30
C SER A 195 12.93 15.59 18.98
N TYR A 196 12.12 14.69 18.42
CA TYR A 196 12.32 14.05 17.13
C TYR A 196 13.67 13.33 17.02
N ILE A 197 13.91 12.44 17.98
CA ILE A 197 15.13 11.63 18.11
C ILE A 197 14.79 10.18 17.81
N THR A 198 15.66 9.48 17.07
CA THR A 198 15.65 8.01 16.97
C THR A 198 16.95 7.45 17.50
N VAL A 199 16.87 6.52 18.47
CA VAL A 199 17.99 5.71 18.96
C VAL A 199 17.78 4.29 18.48
N ASP A 200 18.73 3.76 17.72
CA ASP A 200 18.56 2.50 16.99
C ASP A 200 19.81 1.61 17.05
N ASN A 201 19.62 0.30 17.25
CA ASN A 201 20.67 -0.72 17.10
C ASN A 201 21.92 -0.56 18.01
N LEU A 202 21.77 0.02 19.21
CA LEU A 202 22.88 0.17 20.18
C LEU A 202 22.86 -0.93 21.25
N GLU A 203 24.01 -1.35 21.77
CA GLU A 203 24.11 -2.15 22.99
C GLU A 203 24.56 -1.26 24.16
N LEU A 204 23.81 -1.27 25.27
CA LEU A 204 24.14 -0.57 26.51
C LEU A 204 24.26 -1.59 27.63
N LYS A 205 25.37 -1.59 28.38
CA LYS A 205 25.56 -2.60 29.44
C LYS A 205 26.31 -2.14 30.67
N ARG A 206 26.09 -2.86 31.78
CA ARG A 206 26.86 -2.74 33.03
C ARG A 206 26.78 -1.35 33.67
N HIS A 207 25.63 -0.70 33.58
CA HIS A 207 25.41 0.60 34.23
C HIS A 207 25.06 0.42 35.71
N ILE A 208 25.77 1.11 36.61
CA ILE A 208 25.26 1.30 37.97
C ILE A 208 24.29 2.48 37.95
N VAL A 209 23.07 2.26 38.41
CA VAL A 209 22.01 3.27 38.52
C VAL A 209 21.72 3.58 39.99
N PRO A 210 21.59 4.85 40.41
CA PRO A 210 21.22 5.18 41.79
C PRO A 210 19.81 4.67 42.17
N SER A 211 19.54 4.42 43.45
CA SER A 211 18.22 4.05 44.01
C SER A 211 17.32 5.25 44.37
N GLY A 212 16.03 5.27 43.98
CA GLY A 212 15.07 6.37 44.28
C GLY A 212 14.40 7.04 43.07
N SER A 213 13.37 7.86 43.35
CA SER A 213 12.49 8.46 42.34
C SER A 213 13.16 9.44 41.40
N TRP A 214 13.05 9.16 40.09
CA TRP A 214 13.57 9.95 38.96
C TRP A 214 15.07 9.85 38.72
N ASN A 215 15.63 8.68 39.01
CA ASN A 215 17.07 8.45 38.95
C ASN A 215 17.62 8.20 37.53
N PRO A 216 18.94 8.35 37.37
CA PRO A 216 19.65 7.96 36.17
C PRO A 216 19.39 6.52 35.73
N VAL A 217 19.20 6.31 34.44
CA VAL A 217 18.97 4.99 33.82
C VAL A 217 19.91 4.79 32.62
N ASN A 218 19.81 3.68 31.89
CA ASN A 218 20.58 3.53 30.65
C ASN A 218 20.15 4.57 29.59
N ILE A 219 18.86 4.72 29.33
CA ILE A 219 18.31 5.76 28.43
C ILE A 219 17.17 6.52 29.11
N ARG A 220 17.34 7.82 29.35
CA ARG A 220 16.32 8.69 29.94
C ARG A 220 15.82 9.71 28.94
N VAL A 221 14.50 9.90 28.89
CA VAL A 221 13.83 10.94 28.10
C VAL A 221 13.05 11.86 29.03
N ILE A 222 13.33 13.16 29.01
CA ILE A 222 12.66 14.12 29.90
C ILE A 222 11.38 14.69 29.27
N GLN A 223 10.53 15.31 30.10
CA GLN A 223 9.16 15.70 29.72
C GLN A 223 9.07 16.67 28.53
N ALA A 224 10.09 17.50 28.29
CA ALA A 224 10.09 18.48 27.19
C ALA A 224 10.28 17.86 25.79
N SER A 225 10.63 16.58 25.71
CA SER A 225 10.95 15.88 24.46
C SER A 225 9.71 15.25 23.84
N ASN A 226 9.49 15.43 22.54
CA ASN A 226 8.38 14.82 21.79
C ASN A 226 8.89 14.00 20.61
N GLY A 227 8.13 13.00 20.18
CA GLY A 227 8.46 12.15 19.05
C GLY A 227 9.81 11.45 19.25
N VAL A 228 10.05 10.82 20.39
CA VAL A 228 11.28 10.02 20.60
C VAL A 228 11.02 8.56 20.26
N ILE A 229 11.92 7.92 19.53
CA ILE A 229 11.87 6.50 19.19
C ILE A 229 13.13 5.83 19.75
N ILE A 230 12.96 4.75 20.51
CA ILE A 230 14.03 3.87 20.97
C ILE A 230 13.76 2.48 20.43
N GLU A 231 14.64 1.99 19.55
CA GLU A 231 14.40 0.72 18.86
C GLU A 231 15.63 -0.17 18.65
N ASN A 232 15.36 -1.46 18.44
CA ASN A 232 16.33 -2.51 18.05
C ASN A 232 17.59 -2.60 18.93
N SER A 233 17.54 -2.04 20.14
CA SER A 233 18.68 -1.87 21.04
C SER A 233 18.72 -2.98 22.08
N TYR A 234 19.91 -3.30 22.57
CA TYR A 234 20.15 -4.32 23.58
C TYR A 234 20.66 -3.69 24.87
N ILE A 235 19.79 -3.59 25.88
CA ILE A 235 20.11 -2.94 27.15
C ILE A 235 20.20 -4.01 28.21
N ARG A 236 21.34 -4.14 28.88
CA ARG A 236 21.55 -5.27 29.78
C ARG A 236 22.42 -5.01 31.00
N ASP A 237 22.28 -5.88 31.97
CA ASP A 237 23.19 -6.03 33.09
C ASP A 237 23.37 -4.75 33.92
N TRP A 238 22.34 -3.91 34.07
CA TRP A 238 22.38 -2.78 34.99
C TRP A 238 22.25 -3.24 36.45
N THR A 239 22.69 -2.43 37.40
CA THR A 239 22.56 -2.71 38.85
C THR A 239 22.18 -1.45 39.62
N GLN A 240 21.35 -1.55 40.66
CA GLN A 240 21.01 -0.43 41.54
C GLN A 240 21.95 -0.33 42.76
N THR A 241 22.23 0.89 43.22
CA THR A 241 23.07 1.13 44.41
C THR A 241 22.43 0.72 45.73
N ASN A 242 21.09 0.66 45.81
CA ASN A 242 20.36 0.16 46.97
C ASN A 242 19.13 -0.65 46.51
N PRO A 243 19.15 -1.96 46.67
CA PRO A 243 18.21 -2.86 46.01
C PRO A 243 16.88 -3.05 46.77
N SER A 244 16.68 -2.37 47.91
CA SER A 244 15.55 -2.59 48.82
C SER A 244 14.31 -1.72 48.59
N ALA A 245 14.30 -0.88 47.55
CA ALA A 245 13.19 0.01 47.28
C ALA A 245 12.13 -0.66 46.40
N ASP A 246 11.04 -1.06 47.04
CA ASP A 246 9.78 -1.62 46.51
C ASP A 246 9.15 -0.81 45.35
N ASN A 247 9.59 0.43 45.14
CA ASN A 247 9.06 1.35 44.13
C ASN A 247 9.98 1.57 42.91
N GLY A 248 11.11 0.84 42.86
CA GLY A 248 12.30 1.13 42.04
C GLY A 248 12.03 1.50 40.59
N GLU A 249 12.14 2.80 40.32
CA GLU A 249 12.12 3.41 38.99
C GLU A 249 13.13 2.74 38.04
N GLY A 250 12.79 2.67 36.75
CA GLY A 250 13.45 1.83 35.75
C GLY A 250 14.98 1.92 35.75
N GLY A 251 15.66 0.83 35.44
CA GLY A 251 17.11 0.79 35.17
C GLY A 251 17.45 0.75 33.68
N GLY A 252 16.56 0.25 32.83
CA GLY A 252 16.73 0.24 31.38
C GLY A 252 16.38 1.59 30.74
N ILE A 253 15.11 1.79 30.41
CA ILE A 253 14.60 2.98 29.75
C ILE A 253 13.60 3.69 30.67
N SER A 254 13.70 5.01 30.79
CA SER A 254 12.71 5.83 31.48
C SER A 254 12.30 7.03 30.63
N SER A 255 11.01 7.37 30.66
CA SER A 255 10.48 8.53 29.96
C SER A 255 9.40 9.25 30.75
N GLU A 256 9.58 10.55 30.90
CA GLU A 256 8.57 11.47 31.42
C GLU A 256 7.65 12.01 30.31
N SER A 257 8.02 11.77 29.05
CA SER A 257 7.23 12.15 27.88
C SER A 257 6.16 11.11 27.57
N THR A 258 5.00 11.57 27.15
CA THR A 258 3.94 10.72 26.60
C THR A 258 4.10 10.49 25.09
N SER A 259 5.00 11.25 24.44
CA SER A 259 5.28 11.19 23.00
C SER A 259 6.58 10.42 22.77
N ILE A 260 6.57 9.14 23.15
CA ILE A 260 7.68 8.21 22.98
C ILE A 260 7.18 6.85 22.46
N THR A 261 7.97 6.24 21.59
CA THR A 261 7.80 4.85 21.14
C THR A 261 9.03 4.04 21.55
N ILE A 262 8.81 2.94 22.26
CA ILE A 262 9.86 1.99 22.67
C ILE A 262 9.54 0.64 22.05
N ARG A 263 10.33 0.22 21.05
CA ARG A 263 10.00 -0.98 20.29
C ARG A 263 11.16 -1.88 19.93
N ASN A 264 10.90 -3.18 19.81
CA ASN A 264 11.86 -4.16 19.30
C ASN A 264 13.20 -4.20 20.08
N ASN A 265 13.21 -3.76 21.34
CA ASN A 265 14.40 -3.78 22.19
C ASN A 265 14.49 -5.08 22.97
N ILE A 266 15.71 -5.45 23.36
CA ILE A 266 15.96 -6.55 24.29
C ILE A 266 16.46 -5.94 25.60
N LEU A 267 15.79 -6.22 26.73
CA LEU A 267 16.16 -5.72 28.06
C LEU A 267 16.31 -6.85 29.06
N THR A 268 17.46 -6.95 29.73
CA THR A 268 17.73 -8.08 30.65
C THR A 268 18.75 -7.79 31.76
N GLN A 269 18.73 -8.56 32.85
CA GLN A 269 19.79 -8.59 33.87
C GLN A 269 20.39 -10.01 34.00
N THR A 270 20.88 -10.55 32.89
CA THR A 270 21.39 -11.92 32.86
C THR A 270 22.64 -12.11 33.71
N GLY A 271 22.61 -13.08 34.63
CA GLY A 271 23.78 -13.44 35.44
C GLY A 271 24.12 -12.50 36.61
N ILE A 272 23.17 -11.65 37.03
CA ILE A 272 23.31 -10.78 38.21
C ILE A 272 22.61 -11.43 39.42
N SER A 273 23.31 -11.49 40.57
CA SER A 273 22.84 -12.19 41.78
C SER A 273 21.83 -11.39 42.64
N ALA A 274 21.73 -10.08 42.43
CA ALA A 274 20.75 -9.20 43.08
C ALA A 274 20.13 -8.31 41.99
N ARG A 275 19.04 -8.78 41.39
CA ARG A 275 18.34 -8.10 40.29
C ARG A 275 17.48 -6.97 40.85
N THR A 276 17.55 -5.81 40.21
CA THR A 276 17.02 -4.55 40.75
C THR A 276 16.68 -3.57 39.65
N GLY A 277 15.62 -2.79 39.83
CA GLY A 277 15.20 -1.73 38.90
C GLY A 277 14.50 -2.27 37.67
N GLY A 278 13.40 -1.63 37.28
CA GLY A 278 12.57 -2.11 36.17
C GLY A 278 13.21 -1.98 34.79
N ALA A 279 12.69 -2.65 33.77
CA ALA A 279 13.25 -2.51 32.41
C ALA A 279 12.78 -1.23 31.72
N ILE A 280 11.47 -0.93 31.77
CA ILE A 280 10.88 0.25 31.13
C ILE A 280 9.97 0.99 32.12
N ASP A 281 10.14 2.31 32.25
CA ASP A 281 9.23 3.20 32.99
C ASP A 281 8.85 4.41 32.10
N ALA A 282 7.76 4.30 31.35
CA ALA A 282 7.37 5.30 30.33
C ALA A 282 5.87 5.33 30.07
N VAL A 283 5.31 6.48 29.68
CA VAL A 283 3.86 6.66 29.40
C VAL A 283 3.54 6.70 27.88
N GLY A 284 4.38 6.05 27.08
CA GLY A 284 4.28 6.03 25.61
C GLY A 284 3.66 4.76 25.01
N ASP A 285 4.02 4.48 23.76
CA ASP A 285 3.69 3.26 23.03
C ASP A 285 4.85 2.27 23.12
N ILE A 286 4.60 1.07 23.65
CA ILE A 286 5.63 0.10 24.04
C ILE A 286 5.30 -1.24 23.39
N TYR A 287 6.06 -1.66 22.38
CA TYR A 287 5.74 -2.90 21.67
C TYR A 287 6.89 -3.69 21.06
N GLY A 288 6.70 -5.00 20.89
CA GLY A 288 7.69 -5.86 20.24
C GLY A 288 8.98 -6.04 21.05
N ASN A 289 9.04 -5.59 22.30
CA ASN A 289 10.23 -5.72 23.14
C ASN A 289 10.30 -7.12 23.75
N GLU A 290 11.51 -7.64 23.94
CA GLU A 290 11.81 -8.84 24.71
C GLU A 290 12.43 -8.42 26.05
N ILE A 291 11.80 -8.82 27.15
CA ILE A 291 12.21 -8.41 28.50
C ILE A 291 12.28 -9.63 29.39
N TYR A 292 13.46 -9.90 29.95
CA TYR A 292 13.63 -11.12 30.74
C TYR A 292 14.66 -11.00 31.84
N GLU A 293 14.50 -11.81 32.89
CA GLU A 293 15.39 -11.80 34.05
C GLU A 293 15.46 -10.43 34.74
N VAL A 294 14.33 -9.72 34.81
CA VAL A 294 14.18 -8.42 35.49
C VAL A 294 13.04 -8.48 36.51
N PRO A 295 13.07 -7.71 37.61
CA PRO A 295 12.02 -7.78 38.64
C PRO A 295 10.74 -7.02 38.30
N ASN A 296 10.82 -5.92 37.54
CA ASN A 296 9.67 -5.17 37.05
C ASN A 296 9.85 -4.90 35.56
N ALA A 297 9.12 -5.57 34.67
CA ALA A 297 9.41 -5.44 33.24
C ALA A 297 8.94 -4.08 32.68
N ILE A 298 7.63 -3.78 32.75
CA ILE A 298 7.09 -2.51 32.23
C ILE A 298 6.28 -1.80 33.31
N LYS A 299 6.60 -0.53 33.54
CA LYS A 299 5.89 0.39 34.42
C LYS A 299 5.35 1.56 33.61
N GLY A 300 4.06 1.86 33.76
CA GLY A 300 3.38 2.89 32.98
C GLY A 300 2.92 2.41 31.60
N GLY A 301 2.72 3.33 30.68
CA GLY A 301 2.37 3.09 29.28
C GLY A 301 0.96 3.60 28.94
N LYS A 302 0.76 3.99 27.69
CA LYS A 302 -0.58 4.24 27.13
C LYS A 302 -1.05 3.03 26.31
N LEU A 303 -0.12 2.47 25.55
CA LEU A 303 -0.30 1.28 24.73
C LEU A 303 0.87 0.33 25.04
N ILE A 304 0.56 -0.89 25.48
CA ILE A 304 1.55 -1.95 25.70
C ILE A 304 1.10 -3.15 24.88
N HIS A 305 1.84 -3.49 23.83
CA HIS A 305 1.43 -4.61 23.00
C HIS A 305 2.53 -5.40 22.32
N ASP A 306 2.23 -6.63 21.90
CA ASP A 306 3.17 -7.49 21.19
C ASP A 306 4.52 -7.68 21.92
N ASN A 307 4.61 -7.44 23.24
CA ASN A 307 5.85 -7.64 24.01
C ASN A 307 5.96 -9.09 24.47
N TYR A 308 7.19 -9.57 24.56
CA TYR A 308 7.53 -10.85 25.14
C TYR A 308 8.25 -10.65 26.47
N ILE A 309 7.60 -11.01 27.57
CA ILE A 309 8.13 -10.86 28.93
C ILE A 309 8.25 -12.25 29.54
N HIS A 310 9.45 -12.64 29.98
CA HIS A 310 9.63 -13.97 30.56
C HIS A 310 10.69 -14.05 31.64
N ASP A 311 10.58 -15.05 32.52
CA ASP A 311 11.57 -15.34 33.56
C ASP A 311 11.90 -14.10 34.41
N THR A 312 10.87 -13.31 34.76
CA THR A 312 11.04 -12.16 35.66
C THR A 312 11.48 -12.65 37.02
N ALA A 313 12.34 -11.90 37.68
CA ALA A 313 13.03 -12.35 38.90
C ALA A 313 12.44 -11.74 40.16
N ASP A 314 12.57 -12.41 41.29
CA ASP A 314 12.37 -11.76 42.59
C ASP A 314 13.35 -10.58 42.77
N SER A 315 12.84 -9.44 43.24
CA SER A 315 13.69 -8.37 43.76
C SER A 315 14.23 -8.80 45.13
N SER A 316 15.33 -8.23 45.60
CA SER A 316 15.87 -8.57 46.93
C SER A 316 15.04 -8.01 48.12
N GLY A 317 13.74 -7.77 47.94
CA GLY A 317 12.82 -7.19 48.93
C GLY A 317 11.46 -7.90 49.00
N PRO A 318 10.60 -7.60 49.99
CA PRO A 318 9.32 -8.31 50.16
C PRO A 318 8.23 -7.84 49.18
N GLY A 319 8.08 -8.51 48.03
CA GLY A 319 6.78 -9.03 47.57
C GLY A 319 5.85 -8.19 46.66
N HIS A 320 6.34 -7.26 45.82
CA HIS A 320 5.50 -6.50 44.87
C HIS A 320 6.03 -6.46 43.42
N GLU A 321 6.66 -7.53 42.96
CA GLU A 321 7.14 -7.68 41.59
C GLU A 321 5.97 -7.85 40.61
N ASN A 322 6.03 -7.14 39.47
CA ASN A 322 5.02 -7.20 38.42
C ASN A 322 5.64 -7.26 37.02
N ALA A 323 5.11 -8.09 36.12
CA ALA A 323 5.54 -8.04 34.72
C ALA A 323 5.08 -6.73 34.06
N ILE A 324 3.82 -6.34 34.27
CA ILE A 324 3.30 -5.05 33.83
C ILE A 324 2.65 -4.35 35.02
N PHE A 325 3.14 -3.16 35.35
CA PHE A 325 2.53 -2.26 36.33
C PHE A 325 1.95 -1.05 35.62
N PHE A 326 0.64 -0.84 35.76
CA PHE A 326 -0.10 0.11 34.97
C PHE A 326 -0.84 1.10 35.89
N ASN A 327 -0.36 2.35 35.95
CA ASN A 327 -0.82 3.38 36.88
C ASN A 327 -1.77 4.43 36.28
N ARG A 328 -2.13 4.27 34.99
CA ARG A 328 -3.05 5.13 34.24
C ARG A 328 -3.90 4.28 33.29
N PRO A 329 -5.12 4.70 32.91
CA PRO A 329 -5.91 3.99 31.90
C PRO A 329 -5.26 3.93 30.52
N GLY A 330 -5.49 2.84 29.78
CA GLY A 330 -4.81 2.54 28.52
C GLY A 330 -5.11 1.12 28.01
N ARG A 331 -4.36 0.67 27.00
CA ARG A 331 -4.58 -0.63 26.34
C ARG A 331 -3.37 -1.56 26.49
N VAL A 332 -3.63 -2.80 26.92
CA VAL A 332 -2.61 -3.86 27.06
C VAL A 332 -3.04 -5.07 26.24
N TYR A 333 -2.34 -5.38 25.14
CA TYR A 333 -2.80 -6.43 24.24
C TYR A 333 -1.74 -7.19 23.48
N ASN A 334 -2.04 -8.42 23.05
CA ASN A 334 -1.11 -9.27 22.29
C ASN A 334 0.22 -9.58 23.00
N ASN A 335 0.36 -9.30 24.30
CA ASN A 335 1.59 -9.59 25.03
C ASN A 335 1.67 -11.08 25.38
N LEU A 336 2.89 -11.58 25.55
CA LEU A 336 3.20 -12.93 26.03
C LEU A 336 4.02 -12.81 27.32
N LEU A 337 3.42 -13.21 28.45
CA LEU A 337 4.02 -13.19 29.79
C LEU A 337 4.19 -14.63 30.28
N LYS A 338 5.41 -14.99 30.70
CA LYS A 338 5.78 -16.37 31.09
C LYS A 338 6.66 -16.39 32.32
N ASN A 339 6.50 -17.41 33.18
CA ASN A 339 7.46 -17.74 34.24
C ASN A 339 7.81 -16.52 35.09
N THR A 340 6.81 -15.76 35.51
CA THR A 340 7.10 -14.59 36.31
C THR A 340 7.20 -15.03 37.77
N GLU A 341 8.37 -14.91 38.39
CA GLU A 341 8.48 -15.00 39.85
C GLU A 341 7.67 -13.88 40.55
N ALA A 342 7.25 -12.89 39.77
CA ALA A 342 6.36 -11.81 40.14
C ALA A 342 5.05 -12.26 40.81
N SER A 343 4.67 -11.54 41.86
CA SER A 343 3.37 -11.68 42.54
C SER A 343 2.19 -11.50 41.59
N THR A 344 2.32 -10.73 40.49
CA THR A 344 1.23 -10.52 39.52
C THR A 344 1.75 -10.31 38.08
N GLY A 345 1.04 -10.86 37.10
CA GLY A 345 1.29 -10.60 35.68
C GLY A 345 1.01 -9.15 35.27
N ILE A 346 -0.24 -8.70 35.40
CA ILE A 346 -0.64 -7.31 35.12
C ILE A 346 -1.25 -6.69 36.37
N TYR A 347 -0.61 -5.66 36.91
CA TYR A 347 -1.08 -4.92 38.07
C TYR A 347 -1.66 -3.57 37.65
N LEU A 348 -2.92 -3.32 38.00
CA LEU A 348 -3.62 -2.07 37.75
C LEU A 348 -3.72 -1.27 39.04
N TRP A 349 -3.13 -0.08 39.03
CA TRP A 349 -3.18 0.85 40.15
C TRP A 349 -4.06 2.06 39.82
N GLY A 350 -5.09 2.29 40.64
CA GLY A 350 -6.05 3.40 40.50
C GLY A 350 -5.42 4.77 40.75
N GLY A 351 -4.83 5.36 39.71
CA GLY A 351 -4.28 6.73 39.73
C GLY A 351 -5.32 7.84 39.53
N ALA A 352 -4.85 9.09 39.38
CA ALA A 352 -5.63 10.32 39.40
C ALA A 352 -6.65 10.53 38.24
N ASP A 353 -6.58 9.75 37.15
CA ASP A 353 -7.52 9.85 36.02
C ASP A 353 -8.55 8.72 36.08
N GLN A 354 -9.72 9.04 36.62
CA GLN A 354 -10.78 8.07 36.92
C GLN A 354 -11.80 7.93 35.78
N SER A 355 -11.65 8.69 34.69
CA SER A 355 -12.66 8.82 33.62
C SER A 355 -12.46 7.86 32.43
N ALA A 356 -11.30 7.21 32.33
CA ALA A 356 -10.91 6.38 31.20
C ALA A 356 -10.86 4.88 31.54
N SER A 357 -11.04 4.02 30.53
CA SER A 357 -11.08 2.55 30.70
C SER A 357 -9.71 1.90 30.52
N TRP A 358 -9.44 0.87 31.33
CA TRP A 358 -8.43 -0.14 31.03
C TRP A 358 -9.01 -1.20 30.10
N LEU A 359 -8.33 -1.45 28.98
CA LEU A 359 -8.72 -2.48 28.02
C LEU A 359 -7.57 -3.48 27.83
N ILE A 360 -7.77 -4.69 28.33
CA ILE A 360 -6.77 -5.76 28.37
C ILE A 360 -7.26 -6.92 27.52
N TYR A 361 -6.59 -7.22 26.41
CA TYR A 361 -7.09 -8.26 25.50
C TYR A 361 -6.03 -9.02 24.72
N ASN A 362 -6.35 -10.24 24.29
CA ASN A 362 -5.44 -11.07 23.49
C ASN A 362 -4.06 -11.30 24.12
N ASN A 363 -3.92 -11.21 25.44
CA ASN A 363 -2.66 -11.52 26.12
C ASN A 363 -2.61 -13.02 26.48
N VAL A 364 -1.40 -13.56 26.60
CA VAL A 364 -1.17 -14.91 27.14
C VAL A 364 -0.25 -14.79 28.34
N LEU A 365 -0.72 -15.30 29.48
CA LEU A 365 -0.13 -15.17 30.79
C LEU A 365 -0.04 -16.58 31.39
N TYR A 366 1.16 -17.13 31.59
CA TYR A 366 1.25 -18.50 32.08
C TYR A 366 2.42 -18.73 33.03
N ASN A 367 2.21 -19.62 34.00
CA ASN A 367 3.13 -19.87 35.11
C ASN A 367 3.43 -18.57 35.89
N LEU A 368 2.36 -17.94 36.40
CA LEU A 368 2.39 -16.72 37.22
C LEU A 368 1.66 -16.98 38.55
N HIS A 369 1.83 -16.12 39.55
CA HIS A 369 1.08 -16.22 40.81
C HIS A 369 -0.36 -15.69 40.70
N ASP A 370 -0.55 -14.44 40.26
CA ASP A 370 -1.85 -13.83 39.93
C ASP A 370 -1.85 -13.36 38.45
N GLY A 371 -2.98 -13.52 37.74
CA GLY A 371 -3.11 -13.11 36.34
C GLY A 371 -3.18 -11.59 36.17
N ILE A 372 -4.30 -10.99 36.59
CA ILE A 372 -4.49 -9.54 36.63
C ILE A 372 -4.89 -9.14 38.05
N THR A 373 -4.19 -8.17 38.64
CA THR A 373 -4.57 -7.60 39.94
C THR A 373 -5.07 -6.18 39.77
N VAL A 374 -6.23 -5.88 40.36
CA VAL A 374 -6.81 -4.54 40.40
C VAL A 374 -6.82 -4.04 41.84
N ASP A 375 -6.10 -2.96 42.08
CA ASP A 375 -6.03 -2.32 43.39
C ASP A 375 -7.06 -1.18 43.51
N GLY A 376 -8.07 -1.39 44.35
CA GLY A 376 -9.15 -0.44 44.62
C GLY A 376 -8.86 0.60 45.70
N ALA A 377 -7.67 0.62 46.31
CA ALA A 377 -7.40 1.35 47.55
C ALA A 377 -7.41 2.91 47.46
N TYR A 378 -7.56 3.51 46.28
CA TYR A 378 -7.42 4.97 46.07
C TYR A 378 -8.53 5.60 45.23
N VAL A 379 -9.78 5.16 45.38
CA VAL A 379 -10.90 5.72 44.58
C VAL A 379 -11.87 6.52 45.47
N PRO A 380 -11.76 7.86 45.57
CA PRO A 380 -12.71 8.68 46.33
C PRO A 380 -14.14 8.70 45.75
N ASP A 381 -14.29 8.45 44.44
CA ASP A 381 -15.57 8.38 43.70
C ASP A 381 -15.44 7.41 42.51
N GLY A 382 -15.41 6.11 42.79
CA GLY A 382 -15.06 5.09 41.78
C GLY A 382 -16.12 4.73 40.76
N SER A 383 -17.22 5.48 40.71
CA SER A 383 -18.31 5.29 39.74
C SER A 383 -17.87 5.37 38.27
N GLN A 384 -16.68 5.93 37.97
CA GLN A 384 -16.19 6.16 36.61
C GLN A 384 -15.11 5.18 36.12
N GLN A 385 -14.40 4.46 37.01
CA GLN A 385 -13.32 3.55 36.59
C GLN A 385 -13.86 2.28 35.93
N GLN A 386 -13.33 1.93 34.75
CA GLN A 386 -13.78 0.77 33.97
C GLN A 386 -12.61 -0.15 33.60
N VAL A 387 -12.71 -1.42 33.96
CA VAL A 387 -11.74 -2.47 33.61
C VAL A 387 -12.42 -3.48 32.69
N LYS A 388 -11.88 -3.65 31.48
CA LYS A 388 -12.38 -4.53 30.43
C LYS A 388 -11.32 -5.56 30.06
N ILE A 389 -11.61 -6.83 30.26
CA ILE A 389 -10.66 -7.94 30.11
C ILE A 389 -11.24 -8.97 29.16
N TYR A 390 -10.70 -9.04 27.95
CA TYR A 390 -11.29 -9.81 26.88
C TYR A 390 -10.31 -10.76 26.21
N SER A 391 -10.73 -11.99 25.95
CA SER A 391 -9.99 -12.86 25.05
C SER A 391 -8.52 -13.07 25.46
N ASN A 392 -8.21 -13.19 26.76
CA ASN A 392 -6.87 -13.51 27.26
C ASN A 392 -6.78 -14.98 27.66
N THR A 393 -5.57 -15.55 27.68
CA THR A 393 -5.30 -16.91 28.15
C THR A 393 -4.43 -16.88 29.41
N PHE A 394 -4.83 -17.61 30.45
CA PHE A 394 -4.19 -17.69 31.75
C PHE A 394 -3.87 -19.14 32.14
N GLU A 395 -2.72 -19.40 32.77
CA GLU A 395 -2.36 -20.70 33.35
C GLU A 395 -1.91 -20.53 34.83
N TYR A 396 -2.52 -21.32 35.73
CA TYR A 396 -2.20 -21.48 37.18
C TYR A 396 -2.74 -20.46 38.21
N SER A 397 -3.56 -19.47 37.83
CA SER A 397 -4.09 -18.44 38.76
C SER A 397 -5.60 -18.22 38.63
N ASN A 398 -6.14 -17.25 39.38
CA ASN A 398 -7.42 -16.60 39.06
C ASN A 398 -7.23 -15.63 37.87
N ILE A 399 -8.26 -15.40 37.05
CA ILE A 399 -8.17 -14.42 35.93
C ILE A 399 -7.94 -13.02 36.49
N VAL A 400 -8.75 -12.62 37.47
CA VAL A 400 -8.64 -11.32 38.14
C VAL A 400 -8.65 -11.47 39.65
N ARG A 401 -7.71 -10.81 40.32
CA ARG A 401 -7.76 -10.49 41.74
C ARG A 401 -8.17 -9.04 41.91
N VAL A 402 -9.22 -8.78 42.68
CA VAL A 402 -9.62 -7.42 43.08
C VAL A 402 -9.38 -7.30 44.58
N GLN A 403 -8.55 -6.33 44.97
CA GLN A 403 -8.13 -6.15 46.35
C GLN A 403 -8.31 -4.71 46.83
N SER A 404 -8.48 -4.56 48.14
CA SER A 404 -8.54 -3.26 48.83
C SER A 404 -7.56 -3.29 50.00
N TYR A 405 -6.53 -2.42 49.95
CA TYR A 405 -5.47 -2.35 50.97
C TYR A 405 -5.62 -1.19 51.97
N SER A 406 -6.71 -0.41 51.93
CA SER A 406 -6.84 0.81 52.76
C SER A 406 -8.12 0.88 53.57
N SER A 407 -7.96 1.19 54.86
CA SER A 407 -8.98 1.48 55.86
C SER A 407 -9.55 2.92 55.79
N SER A 408 -9.30 3.69 54.72
CA SER A 408 -9.61 5.13 54.67
C SER A 408 -10.34 5.67 53.43
N GLY A 409 -10.93 4.83 52.56
CA GLY A 409 -11.76 5.33 51.44
C GLY A 409 -12.69 4.30 50.80
N ASN A 410 -14.01 4.50 50.95
CA ASN A 410 -15.09 3.62 50.44
C ASN A 410 -15.41 3.88 48.95
N GLY A 411 -14.45 3.68 48.05
CA GLY A 411 -14.70 3.71 46.59
C GLY A 411 -15.09 2.36 46.02
N CYS A 412 -16.10 2.31 45.13
CA CYS A 412 -16.44 1.10 44.36
C CYS A 412 -15.85 1.18 42.95
N LEU A 413 -15.27 0.10 42.42
CA LEU A 413 -14.91 -0.01 41.00
C LEU A 413 -16.17 0.10 40.14
N GLY A 414 -16.23 1.06 39.20
CA GLY A 414 -17.42 1.34 38.40
C GLY A 414 -17.86 0.19 37.49
N LEU A 415 -16.94 -0.37 36.71
CA LEU A 415 -17.20 -1.51 35.82
C LEU A 415 -16.03 -2.51 35.84
N LEU A 416 -16.36 -3.79 36.00
CA LEU A 416 -15.49 -4.92 35.69
C LEU A 416 -16.21 -5.82 34.65
N ASP A 417 -15.71 -5.84 33.42
CA ASP A 417 -16.29 -6.63 32.32
C ASP A 417 -15.26 -7.64 31.79
N ILE A 418 -15.55 -8.93 31.98
CA ILE A 418 -14.64 -10.05 31.70
C ILE A 418 -15.31 -11.01 30.71
N ARG A 419 -14.80 -11.12 29.49
CA ARG A 419 -15.42 -11.93 28.42
C ARG A 419 -14.46 -12.75 27.60
N ASN A 420 -14.90 -13.91 27.12
CA ASN A 420 -14.16 -14.76 26.18
C ASN A 420 -12.75 -15.17 26.63
N ASN A 421 -12.41 -15.09 27.93
CA ASN A 421 -11.08 -15.47 28.43
C ASN A 421 -10.97 -16.97 28.69
N GLN A 422 -9.76 -17.50 28.66
CA GLN A 422 -9.45 -18.90 28.95
C GLN A 422 -8.58 -19.01 30.21
N LEU A 423 -9.01 -19.83 31.16
CA LEU A 423 -8.31 -20.14 32.41
C LEU A 423 -7.95 -21.62 32.45
N ILE A 424 -6.66 -21.92 32.58
CA ILE A 424 -6.10 -23.27 32.66
C ILE A 424 -5.60 -23.49 34.10
N GLU A 425 -6.03 -24.57 34.74
CA GLU A 425 -5.72 -24.96 36.15
C GLU A 425 -6.25 -24.03 37.25
N GLY A 426 -6.83 -22.87 36.92
CA GLY A 426 -7.47 -21.99 37.90
C GLY A 426 -8.85 -22.48 38.35
N SER A 427 -9.27 -22.12 39.56
CA SER A 427 -10.58 -22.49 40.12
C SER A 427 -11.59 -21.34 40.16
N GLU A 428 -11.14 -20.08 40.09
CA GLU A 428 -12.02 -18.90 40.16
C GLU A 428 -11.68 -17.88 39.07
N LEU A 429 -12.70 -17.29 38.43
CA LEU A 429 -12.51 -16.19 37.47
C LEU A 429 -12.13 -14.89 38.19
N ILE A 430 -12.74 -14.64 39.35
CA ILE A 430 -12.61 -13.39 40.10
C ILE A 430 -12.41 -13.75 41.56
N TYR A 431 -11.26 -13.39 42.10
CA TYR A 431 -10.98 -13.43 43.53
C TYR A 431 -11.11 -12.00 44.09
N ASN A 432 -12.19 -11.73 44.83
CA ASN A 432 -12.44 -10.41 45.42
C ASN A 432 -12.21 -10.46 46.93
N SER A 433 -11.18 -9.77 47.43
CA SER A 433 -10.83 -9.74 48.84
C SER A 433 -11.52 -8.62 49.64
N GLY A 434 -12.76 -8.26 49.27
CA GLY A 434 -13.58 -7.27 49.97
C GLY A 434 -13.63 -5.87 49.33
N ALA A 435 -13.23 -5.73 48.08
CA ALA A 435 -13.40 -4.50 47.30
C ALA A 435 -14.85 -4.37 46.77
N CYS A 436 -15.39 -3.15 46.75
CA CYS A 436 -16.71 -2.87 46.16
C CYS A 436 -16.64 -2.76 44.64
N ILE A 437 -17.60 -3.35 43.91
CA ILE A 437 -17.74 -3.27 42.44
C ILE A 437 -19.19 -2.90 42.12
N THR A 438 -19.41 -1.85 41.33
CA THR A 438 -20.74 -1.31 41.00
C THR A 438 -21.41 -2.13 39.89
N ASN A 439 -20.69 -2.39 38.79
CA ASN A 439 -21.18 -3.22 37.69
C ASN A 439 -20.17 -4.31 37.36
N GLN A 440 -20.61 -5.56 37.38
CA GLN A 440 -19.77 -6.71 37.10
C GLN A 440 -20.42 -7.57 36.02
N THR A 441 -19.66 -7.90 34.98
CA THR A 441 -20.08 -8.84 33.93
C THR A 441 -18.99 -9.89 33.74
N ALA A 442 -19.38 -11.16 33.77
CA ALA A 442 -18.51 -12.30 33.42
C ALA A 442 -19.29 -13.23 32.49
N SER A 443 -18.88 -13.34 31.23
CA SER A 443 -19.59 -14.15 30.23
C SER A 443 -18.62 -14.85 29.28
N ASN A 444 -18.96 -16.07 28.85
CA ASN A 444 -18.21 -16.82 27.85
C ASN A 444 -16.72 -17.05 28.19
N ASN A 445 -16.37 -17.03 29.48
CA ASN A 445 -15.03 -17.41 29.94
C ASN A 445 -14.99 -18.92 30.18
N ILE A 446 -13.86 -19.55 29.85
CA ILE A 446 -13.68 -21.01 29.90
C ILE A 446 -12.69 -21.35 31.00
N ILE A 447 -13.03 -22.32 31.85
CA ILE A 447 -12.14 -22.88 32.87
C ILE A 447 -11.89 -24.34 32.54
N MET A 448 -10.64 -24.77 32.49
CA MET A 448 -10.26 -26.15 32.16
C MET A 448 -9.02 -26.62 32.92
N SER A 449 -8.87 -27.94 33.09
CA SER A 449 -7.61 -28.52 33.60
C SER A 449 -6.50 -28.47 32.55
N SER A 450 -5.22 -28.53 32.94
CA SER A 450 -4.08 -28.66 32.01
C SER A 450 -4.17 -29.93 31.18
N ALA A 451 -4.75 -31.01 31.70
CA ALA A 451 -5.00 -32.23 30.93
C ALA A 451 -5.98 -31.97 29.78
N THR A 452 -7.06 -31.23 30.05
CA THR A 452 -8.03 -30.79 29.02
C THR A 452 -7.35 -29.83 28.04
N ALA A 453 -6.69 -28.78 28.53
CA ALA A 453 -5.98 -27.80 27.70
C ALA A 453 -4.98 -28.46 26.74
N THR A 454 -4.13 -29.37 27.26
CA THR A 454 -3.17 -30.15 26.47
C THR A 454 -3.87 -31.04 25.45
N THR A 455 -4.97 -31.69 25.84
CA THR A 455 -5.77 -32.52 24.92
C THR A 455 -6.34 -31.70 23.79
N GLU A 456 -6.75 -30.47 24.06
CA GLU A 456 -7.29 -29.49 23.10
C GLU A 456 -6.20 -28.70 22.36
N GLY A 457 -4.92 -28.98 22.66
CA GLY A 457 -3.79 -28.43 21.93
C GLY A 457 -3.34 -27.05 22.41
N TYR A 458 -3.78 -26.61 23.58
CA TYR A 458 -3.28 -25.44 24.28
C TYR A 458 -2.10 -25.88 25.16
N THR A 459 -0.87 -25.53 24.77
CA THR A 459 0.34 -25.97 25.49
C THR A 459 1.34 -24.83 25.65
N ALA A 460 2.20 -24.89 26.67
CA ALA A 460 3.31 -23.93 26.77
C ALA A 460 4.19 -23.91 25.50
N ALA A 461 4.37 -25.06 24.84
CA ALA A 461 5.21 -25.20 23.65
C ALA A 461 4.71 -24.40 22.43
N ASN A 462 3.42 -24.06 22.37
CA ASN A 462 2.84 -23.25 21.31
C ASN A 462 2.28 -21.92 21.83
N ASN A 463 2.74 -21.45 22.99
CA ASN A 463 2.25 -20.24 23.65
C ASN A 463 0.72 -20.25 23.85
N TYR A 464 0.18 -21.43 24.12
CA TYR A 464 -1.26 -21.68 24.26
C TYR A 464 -2.07 -21.25 23.02
N ALA A 465 -1.45 -21.21 21.84
CA ALA A 465 -2.21 -21.16 20.60
C ALA A 465 -2.90 -22.51 20.40
N PRO A 466 -4.21 -22.55 20.10
CA PRO A 466 -4.92 -23.80 19.88
C PRO A 466 -4.33 -24.57 18.68
N THR A 467 -4.07 -25.86 18.87
CA THR A 467 -3.62 -26.77 17.80
C THR A 467 -4.64 -27.85 17.44
N LYS A 468 -5.81 -27.84 18.10
CA LYS A 468 -6.98 -28.64 17.71
C LYS A 468 -8.24 -27.80 17.73
N ASN A 469 -9.20 -28.19 16.89
CA ASN A 469 -10.54 -27.67 16.96
C ASN A 469 -11.28 -28.55 17.96
N THR A 470 -11.64 -27.97 19.09
CA THR A 470 -12.40 -28.62 20.14
C THR A 470 -13.55 -27.72 20.54
N GLY A 471 -14.74 -28.30 20.69
CA GLY A 471 -15.99 -27.54 20.83
C GLY A 471 -16.18 -26.81 22.15
N ALA A 472 -15.23 -26.90 23.09
CA ALA A 472 -15.27 -26.17 24.36
C ALA A 472 -14.59 -24.79 24.26
N THR A 473 -13.67 -24.63 23.30
CA THR A 473 -12.78 -23.47 23.22
C THR A 473 -12.61 -22.93 21.82
N VAL A 474 -13.11 -23.62 20.80
CA VAL A 474 -13.06 -23.13 19.44
C VAL A 474 -14.45 -22.70 19.04
N ASN A 475 -14.55 -21.47 18.54
CA ASN A 475 -15.73 -21.01 17.82
C ASN A 475 -17.02 -20.81 18.65
N THR A 476 -16.85 -20.43 19.91
CA THR A 476 -17.91 -20.20 20.89
C THR A 476 -17.64 -18.95 21.73
N GLY A 477 -18.33 -17.83 21.48
CA GLY A 477 -18.28 -16.66 22.38
C GLY A 477 -19.11 -15.47 21.91
N VAL A 478 -18.98 -14.35 22.62
CA VAL A 478 -19.66 -13.10 22.22
C VAL A 478 -18.82 -12.35 21.20
N SER A 479 -19.44 -11.81 20.15
CA SER A 479 -18.71 -10.97 19.20
C SER A 479 -18.14 -9.73 19.89
N LEU A 480 -16.83 -9.51 19.74
CA LEU A 480 -16.12 -8.30 20.15
C LEU A 480 -15.59 -7.52 18.94
N SER A 481 -16.15 -7.74 17.75
CA SER A 481 -15.71 -7.12 16.50
C SER A 481 -15.82 -5.58 16.49
N GLU A 482 -16.65 -5.01 17.37
CA GLU A 482 -16.74 -3.56 17.59
C GLU A 482 -15.54 -2.99 18.36
N ILE A 483 -14.80 -3.85 19.07
CA ILE A 483 -13.67 -3.47 19.93
C ILE A 483 -12.34 -3.74 19.21
N PHE A 484 -12.24 -4.86 18.50
CA PHE A 484 -11.04 -5.24 17.74
C PHE A 484 -11.37 -6.17 16.57
N THR A 485 -10.61 -6.05 15.48
CA THR A 485 -10.85 -6.76 14.21
C THR A 485 -9.90 -7.92 13.96
N THR A 486 -8.87 -8.10 14.80
CA THR A 486 -7.84 -9.12 14.64
C THR A 486 -7.53 -9.83 15.97
N ASP A 487 -7.06 -11.07 15.90
CA ASP A 487 -6.62 -11.86 17.07
C ASP A 487 -5.12 -11.65 17.41
N LYS A 488 -4.57 -12.43 18.36
CA LYS A 488 -3.16 -12.39 18.75
C LYS A 488 -2.19 -12.76 17.61
N LEU A 489 -2.61 -13.57 16.65
CA LEU A 489 -1.80 -13.90 15.46
C LEU A 489 -2.00 -12.88 14.33
N ARG A 490 -2.76 -11.80 14.60
CA ARG A 490 -3.22 -10.79 13.62
C ARG A 490 -4.11 -11.39 12.53
N ALA A 491 -4.68 -12.56 12.76
CA ALA A 491 -5.68 -13.13 11.86
C ALA A 491 -6.95 -12.27 11.92
N THR A 492 -7.50 -11.95 10.76
CA THR A 492 -8.75 -11.20 10.65
C THR A 492 -9.88 -12.06 11.18
N ARG A 493 -10.61 -11.54 12.16
CA ARG A 493 -11.69 -12.27 12.79
C ARG A 493 -12.90 -12.29 11.85
N PRO A 494 -13.44 -13.46 11.48
CA PRO A 494 -14.58 -13.54 10.57
C PRO A 494 -15.78 -12.79 11.14
N TYR A 495 -16.37 -11.91 10.32
CA TYR A 495 -17.54 -11.13 10.68
C TYR A 495 -18.75 -12.05 10.88
N GLY A 496 -19.20 -12.25 12.13
CA GLY A 496 -20.38 -13.06 12.46
C GLY A 496 -20.73 -13.05 13.95
N SER A 497 -21.98 -13.41 14.28
CA SER A 497 -22.55 -13.26 15.64
C SER A 497 -22.13 -14.32 16.67
N ALA A 498 -21.31 -15.31 16.31
CA ALA A 498 -21.09 -16.50 17.14
C ALA A 498 -19.62 -16.86 17.44
N TRP A 499 -18.63 -16.06 17.03
CA TRP A 499 -17.25 -16.52 16.96
C TRP A 499 -16.28 -15.57 17.64
N ASP A 500 -15.97 -15.84 18.91
CA ASP A 500 -14.81 -15.27 19.58
C ASP A 500 -14.42 -16.13 20.78
N ILE A 501 -13.21 -16.67 20.77
CA ILE A 501 -12.75 -17.68 21.72
C ILE A 501 -11.31 -17.38 22.15
N GLY A 502 -11.14 -16.48 23.10
CA GLY A 502 -9.81 -16.23 23.63
C GLY A 502 -8.90 -15.49 22.66
N ALA A 503 -7.62 -15.45 23.01
CA ALA A 503 -6.61 -14.65 22.33
C ALA A 503 -6.38 -15.06 20.88
N TYR A 504 -6.82 -16.25 20.49
CA TYR A 504 -6.46 -16.91 19.26
C TYR A 504 -7.68 -17.44 18.51
N GLU A 505 -7.68 -17.28 17.20
CA GLU A 505 -8.52 -18.08 16.30
C GLU A 505 -7.85 -19.45 16.08
N TYR A 506 -8.62 -20.53 16.17
CA TYR A 506 -8.06 -21.84 15.86
C TYR A 506 -7.74 -21.97 14.38
N GLY A 507 -6.46 -22.18 14.08
CA GLY A 507 -5.96 -22.32 12.72
C GLY A 507 -6.31 -23.63 12.01
N GLY A 508 -7.13 -24.51 12.61
CA GLY A 508 -7.63 -25.70 11.91
C GLY A 508 -9.15 -25.66 11.70
N THR A 509 -9.63 -26.61 10.92
CA THR A 509 -11.02 -26.66 10.51
C THR A 509 -11.93 -26.90 11.73
N PRO A 510 -13.09 -26.22 11.88
CA PRO A 510 -13.88 -26.24 13.13
C PRO A 510 -14.50 -27.62 13.51
N GLY A 511 -15.54 -27.72 14.37
CA GLY A 511 -16.23 -28.99 14.75
C GLY A 511 -17.47 -29.29 13.90
N VAL A 512 -17.70 -30.57 13.54
CA VAL A 512 -18.65 -31.04 12.50
C VAL A 512 -20.06 -30.47 12.71
N VAL A 513 -20.46 -29.46 11.94
CA VAL A 513 -21.83 -28.94 11.89
C VAL A 513 -22.44 -29.41 10.59
N ASN A 514 -23.56 -30.13 10.58
CA ASN A 514 -24.23 -30.47 9.31
C ASN A 514 -25.05 -29.27 8.82
N GLY A 515 -24.99 -28.97 7.52
CA GLY A 515 -25.76 -27.87 6.96
C GLY A 515 -27.23 -28.22 6.75
N ILE A 516 -28.11 -27.22 6.85
CA ILE A 516 -29.56 -27.36 6.66
C ILE A 516 -30.09 -26.17 5.84
N CYS A 517 -30.86 -26.47 4.79
CA CYS A 517 -31.42 -25.49 3.86
C CYS A 517 -32.44 -24.55 4.52
N GLY A 518 -32.27 -23.25 4.31
CA GLY A 518 -33.30 -22.25 4.62
C GLY A 518 -34.40 -22.19 3.56
N GLY A 519 -35.58 -21.67 3.92
CA GLY A 519 -36.75 -21.59 3.05
C GLY A 519 -36.77 -20.40 2.07
N ILE A 520 -35.75 -19.54 2.11
CA ILE A 520 -35.59 -18.36 1.25
C ILE A 520 -34.29 -18.53 0.44
N LEU A 521 -34.28 -18.00 -0.79
CA LEU A 521 -33.10 -18.02 -1.67
C LEU A 521 -31.83 -17.63 -0.91
N ASN A 522 -30.79 -18.45 -1.01
CA ASN A 522 -29.47 -18.22 -0.45
C ASN A 522 -29.48 -18.00 1.06
N THR A 523 -30.24 -18.83 1.78
CA THR A 523 -30.21 -18.86 3.25
C THR A 523 -29.99 -20.28 3.77
N CYS A 524 -29.29 -20.38 4.91
CA CYS A 524 -29.09 -21.62 5.65
C CYS A 524 -29.69 -21.48 7.05
N THR A 525 -30.41 -22.49 7.50
CA THR A 525 -30.89 -22.55 8.89
C THR A 525 -29.76 -22.94 9.84
N THR A 526 -28.85 -23.81 9.39
CA THR A 526 -27.57 -24.14 10.06
C THR A 526 -26.47 -24.40 9.02
N GLY A 527 -25.20 -24.15 9.37
CA GLY A 527 -24.06 -24.29 8.47
C GLY A 527 -23.70 -22.98 7.74
N ILE A 528 -22.65 -23.01 6.93
CA ILE A 528 -22.24 -21.84 6.13
C ILE A 528 -22.90 -21.97 4.77
N LEU A 529 -23.57 -20.90 4.35
CA LEU A 529 -24.05 -20.77 2.99
C LEU A 529 -22.84 -20.76 2.05
N SER A 530 -22.73 -21.81 1.26
CA SER A 530 -21.93 -21.81 0.05
C SER A 530 -22.89 -21.78 -1.11
N ASP A 531 -23.02 -20.62 -1.71
CA ASP A 531 -23.68 -20.53 -2.99
C ASP A 531 -22.98 -21.50 -3.96
N ILE A 532 -23.74 -22.33 -4.65
CA ILE A 532 -23.19 -23.16 -5.73
C ILE A 532 -23.70 -22.62 -7.05
N ALA A 533 -23.06 -23.01 -8.14
CA ALA A 533 -23.54 -22.63 -9.44
C ALA A 533 -24.95 -23.22 -9.62
N ASP A 534 -25.94 -22.36 -9.43
CA ASP A 534 -27.20 -22.33 -10.10
C ASP A 534 -27.18 -23.17 -11.38
N SER A 535 -28.05 -24.17 -11.44
CA SER A 535 -28.32 -24.82 -12.71
C SER A 535 -29.10 -23.86 -13.59
N GLY A 536 -29.15 -24.06 -14.91
CA GLY A 536 -29.93 -23.18 -15.80
C GLY A 536 -31.43 -23.06 -15.47
N THR A 537 -31.94 -23.85 -14.53
CA THR A 537 -33.35 -23.88 -14.10
C THR A 537 -33.58 -23.77 -12.59
N GLN A 538 -32.54 -23.80 -11.74
CA GLN A 538 -32.69 -23.80 -10.27
C GLN A 538 -31.52 -23.11 -9.56
N TYR A 539 -31.84 -22.24 -8.59
CA TYR A 539 -30.94 -21.53 -7.73
C TYR A 539 -30.43 -22.58 -6.77
N LEU A 540 -29.17 -22.94 -6.91
CA LEU A 540 -28.58 -24.02 -6.13
C LEU A 540 -27.70 -23.37 -5.08
N TRP A 541 -27.86 -23.77 -3.83
CA TRP A 541 -26.86 -23.44 -2.82
C TRP A 541 -26.65 -24.63 -1.92
N ASN A 542 -25.48 -24.67 -1.32
CA ASN A 542 -25.12 -25.63 -0.33
C ASN A 542 -25.18 -24.96 1.02
N CYS A 543 -25.90 -25.57 1.95
CA CYS A 543 -25.58 -25.34 3.34
C CYS A 543 -24.45 -26.29 3.66
N GLN A 544 -23.22 -25.77 3.54
CA GLN A 544 -22.05 -26.54 3.84
C GLN A 544 -22.01 -26.79 5.32
N GLY A 545 -21.87 -28.07 5.64
CA GLY A 545 -21.51 -28.41 6.97
C GLY A 545 -20.14 -27.82 7.27
N ILE A 546 -20.01 -27.14 8.40
CA ILE A 546 -18.69 -26.68 8.83
C ILE A 546 -17.94 -27.94 9.24
N SER A 547 -16.61 -27.97 9.09
CA SER A 547 -15.75 -28.85 9.90
C SER A 547 -15.78 -30.35 9.61
N GLY A 548 -16.15 -30.74 8.39
CA GLY A 548 -16.41 -32.13 8.03
C GLY A 548 -17.85 -32.57 8.27
N GLY A 549 -18.74 -31.64 8.63
CA GLY A 549 -20.19 -31.85 8.59
C GLY A 549 -20.71 -32.06 7.18
N THR A 550 -21.80 -32.78 7.08
CA THR A 550 -22.43 -33.08 5.80
C THR A 550 -23.04 -31.81 5.21
N THR A 551 -22.76 -31.60 3.93
CA THR A 551 -23.36 -30.53 3.14
C THR A 551 -24.78 -30.92 2.74
N ALA A 552 -25.74 -30.04 3.03
CA ALA A 552 -27.08 -30.14 2.44
C ALA A 552 -27.10 -29.38 1.10
N LEU A 553 -27.60 -30.05 0.06
CA LEU A 553 -27.83 -29.47 -1.27
C LEU A 553 -29.23 -28.86 -1.30
N CYS A 554 -29.31 -27.56 -1.52
CA CYS A 554 -30.53 -26.77 -1.49
C CYS A 554 -30.85 -26.27 -2.90
N SER A 555 -32.13 -26.20 -3.25
CA SER A 555 -32.56 -25.70 -4.57
C SER A 555 -33.89 -24.95 -4.51
N LEU A 556 -33.97 -23.82 -5.21
CA LEU A 556 -35.23 -23.17 -5.62
C LEU A 556 -35.26 -23.00 -7.16
N PRO A 557 -36.40 -22.84 -7.84
CA PRO A 557 -36.43 -22.63 -9.30
C PRO A 557 -35.85 -21.27 -9.76
N ILE A 558 -35.09 -21.23 -10.87
CA ILE A 558 -34.58 -20.00 -11.53
C ILE A 558 -35.54 -19.55 -12.61
N SER A 559 -35.86 -18.26 -12.61
CA SER A 559 -36.38 -17.61 -13.81
C SER A 559 -35.26 -17.48 -14.84
N VAL A 560 -35.35 -18.19 -15.98
CA VAL A 560 -34.24 -18.30 -16.93
C VAL A 560 -33.82 -16.94 -17.46
N GLN A 561 -32.58 -16.56 -17.20
CA GLN A 561 -32.08 -15.27 -17.64
C GLN A 561 -31.85 -15.29 -19.15
N GLN A 562 -32.49 -14.35 -19.85
CA GLN A 562 -32.31 -14.16 -21.29
C GLN A 562 -31.24 -13.13 -21.55
N TYR A 563 -30.48 -13.36 -22.61
CA TYR A 563 -29.39 -12.51 -23.00
C TYR A 563 -29.47 -12.19 -24.49
N THR A 564 -29.40 -10.90 -24.79
CA THR A 564 -29.44 -10.39 -26.15
C THR A 564 -28.08 -10.57 -26.82
N LEU A 565 -28.07 -11.10 -28.05
CA LEU A 565 -26.90 -11.18 -28.93
C LEU A 565 -27.00 -10.09 -29.99
N THR A 566 -26.05 -9.17 -30.00
CA THR A 566 -25.94 -8.12 -31.01
C THR A 566 -24.77 -8.40 -31.95
N VAL A 567 -25.01 -8.43 -33.25
CA VAL A 567 -23.97 -8.63 -34.27
C VAL A 567 -23.67 -7.31 -34.95
N THR A 568 -22.38 -7.03 -35.14
CA THR A 568 -21.88 -5.87 -35.86
C THR A 568 -20.89 -6.33 -36.92
N THR A 569 -20.87 -5.67 -38.06
CA THR A 569 -19.88 -5.95 -39.12
C THR A 569 -18.98 -4.73 -39.27
N SER A 570 -17.67 -4.95 -39.33
CA SER A 570 -16.65 -3.92 -39.56
C SER A 570 -15.94 -4.23 -40.87
N GLY A 571 -16.09 -3.36 -41.87
CA GLY A 571 -15.68 -3.63 -43.25
C GLY A 571 -16.81 -4.23 -44.10
N SER A 572 -16.52 -4.57 -45.37
CA SER A 572 -17.55 -4.98 -46.33
C SER A 572 -17.75 -6.51 -46.33
N GLY A 573 -18.85 -6.96 -45.75
CA GLY A 573 -19.28 -8.37 -45.68
C GLY A 573 -20.60 -8.52 -44.91
N ILE A 574 -21.20 -9.71 -44.95
CA ILE A 574 -22.49 -10.02 -44.29
C ILE A 574 -22.30 -11.14 -43.26
N VAL A 575 -23.06 -11.09 -42.17
CA VAL A 575 -23.08 -12.14 -41.13
C VAL A 575 -24.50 -12.65 -40.89
N ALA A 576 -24.69 -13.97 -40.93
CA ALA A 576 -25.99 -14.61 -40.69
C ALA A 576 -25.92 -15.77 -39.69
N GLY A 577 -27.01 -16.01 -38.95
CA GLY A 577 -27.21 -17.11 -38.00
C GLY A 577 -28.69 -17.34 -37.64
N THR A 578 -28.98 -18.25 -36.71
CA THR A 578 -30.36 -18.66 -36.39
C THR A 578 -31.17 -17.50 -35.79
N GLY A 579 -32.03 -16.87 -36.59
CA GLY A 579 -32.84 -15.71 -36.18
C GLY A 579 -32.15 -14.35 -36.37
N ILE A 580 -30.88 -14.32 -36.80
CA ILE A 580 -30.12 -13.09 -37.07
C ILE A 580 -29.64 -13.07 -38.52
N ASN A 581 -29.92 -12.00 -39.25
CA ASN A 581 -29.40 -11.78 -40.61
C ASN A 581 -28.89 -10.34 -40.74
N CYS A 582 -27.63 -10.16 -40.35
CA CYS A 582 -27.04 -8.85 -40.15
C CYS A 582 -26.62 -8.24 -41.49
N GLY A 583 -27.65 -7.66 -42.10
CA GLY A 583 -27.72 -6.74 -43.22
C GLY A 583 -28.98 -5.87 -43.08
N SER A 584 -30.05 -6.41 -42.46
CA SER A 584 -31.24 -5.66 -42.00
C SER A 584 -31.65 -5.94 -40.55
N ASP A 585 -31.23 -7.07 -39.96
CA ASP A 585 -31.56 -7.45 -38.59
C ASP A 585 -30.37 -8.07 -37.85
N CYS A 586 -29.94 -7.41 -36.78
CA CYS A 586 -28.64 -7.63 -36.15
C CYS A 586 -28.71 -7.91 -34.64
N SER A 587 -29.90 -8.14 -34.04
CA SER A 587 -30.02 -8.39 -32.60
C SER A 587 -31.18 -9.32 -32.25
N GLU A 588 -30.95 -10.31 -31.39
CA GLU A 588 -31.99 -11.25 -30.93
C GLU A 588 -31.72 -11.77 -29.50
N SER A 589 -32.77 -12.08 -28.72
CA SER A 589 -32.66 -12.57 -27.34
C SER A 589 -32.76 -14.08 -27.23
N TYR A 590 -31.79 -14.68 -26.54
CA TYR A 590 -31.73 -16.14 -26.34
C TYR A 590 -31.63 -16.48 -24.87
N ASN A 591 -32.17 -17.63 -24.47
CA ASN A 591 -32.02 -18.14 -23.12
C ASN A 591 -30.55 -18.43 -22.80
N SER A 592 -30.14 -18.20 -21.55
CA SER A 592 -28.79 -18.50 -21.08
C SER A 592 -28.35 -19.93 -21.46
N GLY A 593 -27.17 -20.08 -22.06
CA GLY A 593 -26.60 -21.34 -22.53
C GLY A 593 -26.89 -21.71 -23.99
N THR A 594 -27.76 -20.97 -24.69
CA THR A 594 -28.08 -21.26 -26.11
C THR A 594 -26.86 -21.00 -27.01
N SER A 595 -26.50 -21.94 -27.91
CA SER A 595 -25.37 -21.78 -28.84
C SER A 595 -25.85 -21.38 -30.23
N VAL A 596 -25.43 -20.19 -30.67
CA VAL A 596 -25.80 -19.56 -31.94
C VAL A 596 -24.61 -19.57 -32.87
N THR A 597 -24.73 -20.13 -34.07
CA THR A 597 -23.63 -20.15 -35.07
C THR A 597 -23.84 -19.06 -36.11
N LEU A 598 -22.83 -18.21 -36.24
CA LEU A 598 -22.75 -17.07 -37.14
C LEU A 598 -21.77 -17.37 -38.29
N THR A 599 -22.12 -16.98 -39.51
CA THR A 599 -21.30 -17.18 -40.71
C THR A 599 -21.03 -15.85 -41.39
N ALA A 600 -19.74 -15.49 -41.52
CA ALA A 600 -19.24 -14.29 -42.19
C ALA A 600 -18.91 -14.58 -43.64
N THR A 601 -19.52 -13.83 -44.56
CA THR A 601 -19.20 -13.88 -45.99
C THR A 601 -18.64 -12.54 -46.42
N ALA A 602 -17.39 -12.51 -46.89
CA ALA A 602 -16.74 -11.28 -47.32
C ALA A 602 -17.30 -10.79 -48.65
N SER A 603 -17.53 -9.48 -48.78
CA SER A 603 -17.86 -8.86 -50.06
C SER A 603 -16.62 -8.74 -50.94
N SER A 604 -16.81 -8.62 -52.26
CA SER A 604 -15.71 -8.49 -53.23
C SER A 604 -14.73 -7.36 -52.85
N GLY A 605 -13.42 -7.64 -52.88
CA GLY A 605 -12.35 -6.69 -52.53
C GLY A 605 -11.94 -6.65 -51.05
N SER A 606 -12.58 -7.45 -50.20
CA SER A 606 -12.20 -7.63 -48.79
C SER A 606 -11.89 -9.09 -48.49
N THR A 607 -11.01 -9.30 -47.54
CA THR A 607 -10.77 -10.61 -46.94
C THR A 607 -11.36 -10.60 -45.55
N PHE A 608 -12.03 -11.68 -45.18
CA PHE A 608 -12.44 -11.85 -43.79
C PHE A 608 -11.17 -11.91 -42.93
N SER A 609 -10.98 -10.88 -42.11
CA SER A 609 -9.79 -10.77 -41.27
C SER A 609 -9.94 -11.51 -39.97
N GLY A 610 -11.18 -11.70 -39.53
CA GLY A 610 -11.47 -12.46 -38.33
C GLY A 610 -12.61 -11.88 -37.52
N TRP A 611 -13.01 -12.64 -36.52
CA TRP A 611 -14.05 -12.25 -35.58
C TRP A 611 -13.46 -11.50 -34.39
N GLY A 612 -14.29 -10.66 -33.78
CA GLY A 612 -14.06 -9.94 -32.54
C GLY A 612 -15.30 -9.96 -31.65
N GLY A 613 -15.14 -9.46 -30.42
CA GLY A 613 -16.16 -9.56 -29.38
C GLY A 613 -16.26 -10.97 -28.81
N ALA A 614 -17.48 -11.52 -28.71
CA ALA A 614 -17.71 -12.87 -28.19
C ALA A 614 -17.23 -14.00 -29.14
N CYS A 615 -16.74 -13.65 -30.33
CA CYS A 615 -16.14 -14.53 -31.32
C CYS A 615 -14.68 -14.13 -31.57
N SER A 616 -13.85 -15.08 -32.02
CA SER A 616 -12.46 -14.79 -32.40
C SER A 616 -11.95 -15.76 -33.48
N GLY A 617 -10.82 -15.42 -34.11
CA GLY A 617 -10.19 -16.24 -35.15
C GLY A 617 -10.58 -15.85 -36.57
N THR A 618 -9.86 -16.38 -37.55
CA THR A 618 -9.92 -15.94 -38.96
C THR A 618 -10.75 -16.84 -39.87
N GLY A 619 -11.36 -17.91 -39.32
CA GLY A 619 -12.26 -18.80 -40.06
C GLY A 619 -13.62 -18.16 -40.28
N SER A 620 -14.26 -18.38 -41.43
CA SER A 620 -15.49 -17.67 -41.84
C SER A 620 -16.75 -17.99 -41.03
N THR A 621 -16.68 -18.81 -39.99
CA THR A 621 -17.80 -19.15 -39.09
C THR A 621 -17.38 -19.02 -37.64
N CYS A 622 -18.30 -18.60 -36.79
CA CYS A 622 -18.09 -18.58 -35.35
C CYS A 622 -19.37 -18.99 -34.59
N THR A 623 -19.22 -19.82 -33.56
CA THR A 623 -20.32 -20.20 -32.66
C THR A 623 -20.21 -19.45 -31.33
N VAL A 624 -21.31 -18.80 -30.93
CA VAL A 624 -21.45 -18.02 -29.70
C VAL A 624 -22.40 -18.72 -28.76
N THR A 625 -21.95 -19.06 -27.55
CA THR A 625 -22.84 -19.52 -26.47
C THR A 625 -23.31 -18.33 -25.64
N MET A 626 -24.63 -18.14 -25.54
CA MET A 626 -25.27 -16.99 -24.92
C MET A 626 -25.45 -17.19 -23.42
N ASN A 627 -24.44 -16.90 -22.62
CA ASN A 627 -24.49 -16.97 -21.15
C ASN A 627 -24.40 -15.58 -20.47
N ALA A 628 -24.39 -14.53 -21.28
CA ALA A 628 -24.48 -13.12 -20.93
C ALA A 628 -24.91 -12.37 -22.20
N ALA A 629 -25.36 -11.12 -22.09
CA ALA A 629 -25.58 -10.30 -23.28
C ALA A 629 -24.24 -10.14 -24.02
N LYS A 630 -24.23 -10.41 -25.32
CA LYS A 630 -22.98 -10.54 -26.07
C LYS A 630 -23.04 -9.75 -27.35
N SER A 631 -21.90 -9.18 -27.70
CA SER A 631 -21.70 -8.53 -28.97
C SER A 631 -20.63 -9.27 -29.76
N VAL A 632 -20.91 -9.56 -31.03
CA VAL A 632 -19.93 -10.11 -31.97
C VAL A 632 -19.66 -9.09 -33.06
N THR A 633 -18.39 -8.90 -33.38
CA THR A 633 -17.97 -8.09 -34.52
C THR A 633 -17.31 -8.99 -35.55
N ALA A 634 -17.79 -9.01 -36.79
CA ALA A 634 -17.05 -9.62 -37.89
C ALA A 634 -16.20 -8.56 -38.58
N THR A 635 -14.88 -8.72 -38.58
CA THR A 635 -13.97 -7.77 -39.22
C THR A 635 -13.54 -8.31 -40.57
N PHE A 636 -13.94 -7.61 -41.61
CA PHE A 636 -13.48 -7.81 -42.97
C PHE A 636 -12.42 -6.76 -43.23
N ASN A 637 -11.16 -7.18 -43.29
CA ASN A 637 -10.12 -6.28 -43.75
C ASN A 637 -10.26 -6.19 -45.25
N VAL A 638 -10.42 -4.97 -45.73
CA VAL A 638 -10.02 -4.66 -47.09
C VAL A 638 -8.58 -5.16 -47.21
N GLN A 639 -8.25 -6.03 -48.16
CA GLN A 639 -6.87 -6.52 -48.30
C GLN A 639 -5.94 -5.30 -48.42
N GLN A 640 -4.97 -5.08 -47.49
CA GLN A 640 -3.97 -4.00 -47.67
C GLN A 640 -3.12 -4.43 -48.86
N ALA A 641 -3.38 -3.84 -50.01
CA ALA A 641 -2.27 -3.48 -50.88
C ALA A 641 -1.30 -2.65 -50.03
N SER A 642 0.01 -2.89 -50.16
CA SER A 642 1.05 -1.98 -49.69
C SER A 642 0.58 -0.54 -49.91
N GLY A 643 0.32 0.21 -48.82
CA GLY A 643 -0.07 1.61 -48.94
C GLY A 643 1.02 2.35 -49.72
N ILE A 644 0.63 3.16 -50.67
CA ILE A 644 1.58 3.92 -51.48
C ILE A 644 2.09 5.10 -50.63
N SER A 645 3.38 5.41 -50.77
CA SER A 645 3.97 6.62 -50.20
C SER A 645 3.80 7.77 -51.19
N TRP A 646 3.25 8.88 -50.71
CA TRP A 646 3.01 10.11 -51.46
C TRP A 646 3.86 11.24 -50.91
N TYR A 647 4.24 12.19 -51.76
CA TYR A 647 5.29 13.16 -51.44
C TYR A 647 4.85 14.60 -51.73
N VAL A 648 5.10 15.50 -50.78
CA VAL A 648 4.89 16.95 -50.90
C VAL A 648 6.19 17.70 -50.65
N ASP A 649 6.58 18.57 -51.58
CA ASP A 649 7.77 19.41 -51.45
C ASP A 649 7.63 20.72 -52.24
N ASN A 650 7.60 21.86 -51.55
CA ASN A 650 7.45 23.18 -52.18
C ASN A 650 8.70 23.75 -52.85
N SER A 651 9.80 22.99 -52.87
CA SER A 651 11.03 23.35 -53.61
C SER A 651 11.05 22.80 -55.04
N VAL A 652 10.10 21.94 -55.42
CA VAL A 652 10.02 21.47 -56.82
C VAL A 652 9.60 22.61 -57.75
N GLY A 653 10.25 22.71 -58.91
CA GLY A 653 10.00 23.79 -59.88
C GLY A 653 8.54 23.85 -60.34
N SER A 654 7.96 22.69 -60.67
CA SER A 654 6.57 22.48 -61.06
C SER A 654 5.99 21.28 -60.31
N SER A 655 4.68 21.31 -59.98
CA SER A 655 4.03 20.21 -59.28
C SER A 655 4.07 18.91 -60.10
N GLY A 656 4.55 17.83 -59.49
CA GLY A 656 4.53 16.49 -60.08
C GLY A 656 3.26 15.70 -59.74
N ASP A 657 3.36 14.37 -59.80
CA ASP A 657 2.26 13.43 -59.55
C ASP A 657 2.21 12.87 -58.11
N GLY A 658 3.17 13.27 -57.26
CA GLY A 658 3.26 12.89 -55.85
C GLY A 658 3.94 11.55 -55.59
N THR A 659 4.43 10.83 -56.59
CA THR A 659 4.90 9.43 -56.44
C THR A 659 6.34 9.27 -55.93
N SER A 660 7.13 10.35 -55.92
CA SER A 660 8.49 10.39 -55.36
C SER A 660 8.89 11.82 -55.00
N TRP A 661 9.97 12.03 -54.24
CA TRP A 661 10.48 13.37 -53.94
C TRP A 661 10.77 14.24 -55.18
N SER A 662 11.31 13.66 -56.25
CA SER A 662 11.57 14.38 -57.50
C SER A 662 10.31 14.73 -58.29
N LYS A 663 9.18 14.06 -57.98
CA LYS A 663 7.87 14.27 -58.58
C LYS A 663 6.84 14.71 -57.54
N ALA A 664 7.28 15.27 -56.42
CA ALA A 664 6.39 15.63 -55.32
C ALA A 664 5.34 16.65 -55.78
N TRP A 665 4.18 16.64 -55.11
CA TRP A 665 3.25 17.75 -55.23
C TRP A 665 3.89 19.00 -54.64
N LYS A 666 3.73 20.14 -55.34
CA LYS A 666 4.43 21.36 -54.95
C LYS A 666 3.91 21.87 -53.60
N ASN A 667 2.60 21.94 -53.42
CA ASN A 667 1.95 22.56 -52.27
C ASN A 667 0.79 21.66 -51.77
N PHE A 668 0.23 21.92 -50.59
CA PHE A 668 -0.90 21.14 -50.07
C PHE A 668 -2.14 21.25 -50.96
N ALA A 669 -2.37 22.41 -51.58
CA ALA A 669 -3.43 22.60 -52.58
C ALA A 669 -3.27 21.73 -53.85
N ASN A 670 -2.05 21.23 -54.13
CA ASN A 670 -1.79 20.37 -55.29
C ASN A 670 -1.96 18.87 -54.98
N ILE A 671 -2.21 18.51 -53.71
CA ILE A 671 -2.44 17.12 -53.33
C ILE A 671 -3.72 16.63 -54.00
N GLU A 672 -3.58 15.62 -54.86
CA GLU A 672 -4.73 14.95 -55.47
C GLU A 672 -5.27 13.88 -54.52
N TRP A 673 -6.10 14.30 -53.56
CA TRP A 673 -6.68 13.42 -52.55
C TRP A 673 -7.49 12.24 -53.10
N THR A 674 -7.96 12.32 -54.35
CA THR A 674 -8.63 11.22 -55.05
C THR A 674 -7.69 10.05 -55.37
N LYS A 675 -6.37 10.26 -55.36
CA LYS A 675 -5.35 9.22 -55.55
C LYS A 675 -4.93 8.55 -54.24
N ILE A 676 -5.13 9.21 -53.11
CA ILE A 676 -4.72 8.72 -51.79
C ILE A 676 -5.81 7.79 -51.25
N SER A 677 -5.44 6.55 -50.98
CA SER A 677 -6.33 5.50 -50.50
C SER A 677 -6.08 5.17 -49.02
N ALA A 678 -7.04 4.47 -48.39
CA ALA A 678 -6.90 4.03 -47.00
C ALA A 678 -5.66 3.15 -46.81
N GLY A 679 -4.80 3.51 -45.84
CA GLY A 679 -3.52 2.85 -45.55
C GLY A 679 -2.30 3.52 -46.18
N ASP A 680 -2.49 4.48 -47.09
CA ASP A 680 -1.40 5.23 -47.69
C ASP A 680 -0.72 6.18 -46.69
N THR A 681 0.52 6.56 -46.99
CA THR A 681 1.29 7.54 -46.21
C THR A 681 1.60 8.77 -47.05
N LEU A 682 1.30 9.96 -46.54
CA LEU A 682 1.73 11.24 -47.10
C LEU A 682 2.94 11.77 -46.33
N TYR A 683 4.09 11.81 -47.00
CA TYR A 683 5.33 12.41 -46.51
C TYR A 683 5.45 13.87 -46.94
N ILE A 684 5.76 14.74 -45.97
CA ILE A 684 5.95 16.18 -46.21
C ILE A 684 7.42 16.54 -46.01
N SER A 685 8.03 17.13 -47.03
CA SER A 685 9.44 17.53 -47.01
C SER A 685 9.66 18.64 -45.99
N GLY A 686 10.60 18.42 -45.06
CA GLY A 686 11.09 19.45 -44.16
C GLY A 686 12.33 20.18 -44.69
N GLY A 687 12.73 19.91 -45.94
CA GLY A 687 14.00 20.41 -46.48
C GLY A 687 15.21 19.85 -45.71
N THR A 688 16.37 20.51 -45.82
CA THR A 688 17.58 20.10 -45.10
C THR A 688 17.54 20.47 -43.61
N THR A 689 16.97 21.64 -43.30
CA THR A 689 16.93 22.18 -41.93
C THR A 689 15.49 22.41 -41.48
N SER A 690 14.76 23.23 -42.24
CA SER A 690 13.32 23.42 -42.10
C SER A 690 12.73 23.89 -43.42
N LYS A 691 11.41 23.72 -43.57
CA LYS A 691 10.67 24.14 -44.76
C LYS A 691 9.27 24.57 -44.38
N THR A 692 8.88 25.77 -44.82
CA THR A 692 7.62 26.42 -44.45
C THR A 692 6.58 26.29 -45.54
N TYR A 693 5.36 25.89 -45.16
CA TYR A 693 4.16 25.82 -45.99
C TYR A 693 3.13 26.80 -45.43
N SER A 694 2.80 27.85 -46.20
CA SER A 694 1.90 28.93 -45.75
C SER A 694 0.44 28.70 -46.17
N GLU A 695 -0.07 27.50 -45.91
CA GLU A 695 -1.44 27.09 -46.22
C GLU A 695 -1.93 26.01 -45.26
N THR A 696 -3.25 25.85 -45.13
CA THR A 696 -3.85 24.78 -44.35
C THR A 696 -3.67 23.45 -45.07
N LEU A 697 -3.15 22.44 -44.38
CA LEU A 697 -3.22 21.05 -44.85
C LEU A 697 -4.64 20.53 -44.67
N LYS A 698 -5.44 20.54 -45.75
CA LYS A 698 -6.80 20.02 -45.76
C LYS A 698 -6.79 18.56 -46.20
N ILE A 699 -6.93 17.64 -45.25
CA ILE A 699 -7.02 16.21 -45.51
C ILE A 699 -8.34 15.91 -46.24
N GLY A 700 -8.23 15.41 -47.47
CA GLY A 700 -9.37 15.21 -48.37
C GLY A 700 -9.90 13.78 -48.41
N ALA A 701 -9.14 12.80 -47.91
CA ALA A 701 -9.48 11.38 -47.92
C ALA A 701 -9.61 10.80 -46.51
N SER A 702 -10.36 9.71 -46.36
CA SER A 702 -10.46 8.96 -45.10
C SER A 702 -9.70 7.64 -45.20
N GLY A 703 -9.11 7.22 -44.09
CA GLY A 703 -8.70 5.84 -43.95
C GLY A 703 -9.91 4.92 -43.77
N SER A 704 -9.61 3.68 -43.43
CA SER A 704 -10.59 2.70 -42.99
C SER A 704 -10.10 2.00 -41.74
N VAL A 705 -10.96 1.20 -41.11
CA VAL A 705 -10.57 0.34 -39.97
C VAL A 705 -9.30 -0.45 -40.32
N GLY A 706 -8.30 -0.38 -39.44
CA GLY A 706 -7.01 -1.04 -39.62
C GLY A 706 -6.11 -0.46 -40.72
N LYS A 707 -6.55 0.58 -41.43
CA LYS A 707 -5.80 1.26 -42.49
C LYS A 707 -5.95 2.77 -42.39
N PRO A 708 -5.43 3.40 -41.33
CA PRO A 708 -5.48 4.84 -41.27
C PRO A 708 -4.64 5.44 -42.39
N ILE A 709 -5.01 6.64 -42.85
CA ILE A 709 -4.11 7.44 -43.67
C ILE A 709 -3.08 8.07 -42.72
N TYR A 710 -1.80 7.92 -43.05
CA TYR A 710 -0.71 8.45 -42.25
C TYR A 710 -0.20 9.78 -42.84
N ILE A 711 -0.10 10.81 -42.00
CA ILE A 711 0.56 12.08 -42.34
C ILE A 711 1.85 12.14 -41.53
N ARG A 712 3.00 12.23 -42.23
CA ARG A 712 4.33 12.13 -41.61
C ARG A 712 5.34 13.12 -42.19
N PRO A 713 6.35 13.55 -41.44
CA PRO A 713 7.47 14.32 -41.99
C PRO A 713 8.36 13.41 -42.85
N GLY A 714 9.06 13.97 -43.84
CA GLY A 714 10.02 13.22 -44.66
C GLY A 714 11.14 12.57 -43.84
N ALA A 715 11.46 13.13 -42.67
CA ALA A 715 12.39 12.55 -41.69
C ALA A 715 11.95 11.17 -41.15
N ALA A 716 10.67 10.81 -41.30
CA ALA A 716 10.09 9.56 -40.82
C ALA A 716 10.06 8.44 -41.87
N GLU A 717 10.60 8.67 -43.07
CA GLU A 717 10.80 7.60 -44.03
C GLU A 717 11.73 6.53 -43.45
N ALA A 718 11.57 5.29 -43.92
CA ALA A 718 12.44 4.18 -43.51
C ALA A 718 13.93 4.43 -43.83
N ASN A 719 14.21 5.18 -44.89
CA ASN A 719 15.55 5.64 -45.28
C ASN A 719 15.52 7.14 -45.60
N PRO A 720 15.55 8.00 -44.57
CA PRO A 720 15.26 9.42 -44.75
C PRO A 720 16.43 10.13 -45.42
N SER A 721 16.16 10.84 -46.53
CA SER A 721 17.15 11.66 -47.22
C SER A 721 17.43 12.94 -46.44
N SER A 722 18.70 13.31 -46.29
CA SER A 722 19.09 14.56 -45.60
C SER A 722 18.51 15.81 -46.25
N ALA A 723 18.11 15.75 -47.53
CA ALA A 723 17.47 16.87 -48.24
C ALA A 723 16.00 17.12 -47.84
N HIS A 724 15.36 16.19 -47.12
CA HIS A 724 13.93 16.25 -46.75
C HIS A 724 13.66 16.04 -45.26
N SER A 725 14.71 15.80 -44.46
CA SER A 725 14.64 15.39 -43.05
C SER A 725 14.59 16.54 -42.04
N GLY A 726 14.54 17.79 -42.52
CA GLY A 726 14.36 18.97 -41.70
C GLY A 726 12.97 19.06 -41.06
N THR A 727 12.70 20.16 -40.37
CA THR A 727 11.41 20.41 -39.74
C THR A 727 10.40 20.97 -40.75
N VAL A 728 9.25 20.32 -40.89
CA VAL A 728 8.07 20.83 -41.59
C VAL A 728 7.43 21.91 -40.73
N ILE A 729 7.27 23.11 -41.28
CA ILE A 729 6.59 24.23 -40.62
C ILE A 729 5.31 24.52 -41.41
N ILE A 730 4.15 24.36 -40.80
CA ILE A 730 2.86 24.77 -41.34
C ILE A 730 2.51 26.10 -40.68
N ASP A 731 2.54 27.19 -41.45
CA ASP A 731 2.37 28.55 -40.94
C ASP A 731 1.04 29.15 -41.40
N GLY A 732 0.19 29.52 -40.44
CA GLY A 732 -1.12 30.13 -40.68
C GLY A 732 -1.06 31.60 -41.12
N GLY A 733 0.12 32.23 -41.07
CA GLY A 733 0.35 33.58 -41.58
C GLY A 733 -0.37 34.68 -40.80
N SER A 734 -0.59 34.49 -39.49
CA SER A 734 -1.20 35.46 -38.58
C SER A 734 -2.63 35.89 -38.97
N ASN A 735 -3.61 35.02 -38.70
CA ASN A 735 -5.06 35.33 -38.55
C ASN A 735 -6.02 34.97 -39.69
N THR A 736 -5.67 34.10 -40.65
CA THR A 736 -6.65 33.70 -41.70
C THR A 736 -6.85 32.18 -41.91
N ARG A 737 -6.07 31.29 -41.28
CA ARG A 737 -6.03 29.86 -41.62
C ARG A 737 -5.83 28.93 -40.42
N ASP A 738 -6.37 27.73 -40.54
CA ASP A 738 -6.07 26.57 -39.67
C ASP A 738 -4.73 25.94 -40.07
N GLY A 739 -4.08 25.20 -39.17
CA GLY A 739 -2.89 24.41 -39.47
C GLY A 739 -3.22 23.15 -40.28
N ILE A 740 -3.72 22.12 -39.60
CA ILE A 740 -4.18 20.87 -40.23
C ILE A 740 -5.68 20.70 -40.01
N SER A 741 -6.40 20.44 -41.09
CA SER A 741 -7.85 20.25 -41.08
C SER A 741 -8.22 18.90 -41.67
N TYR A 742 -9.03 18.13 -40.95
CA TYR A 742 -9.50 16.79 -41.38
C TYR A 742 -11.02 16.65 -41.24
N LYS A 743 -11.75 17.78 -41.34
CA LYS A 743 -13.21 17.85 -41.15
C LYS A 743 -13.95 16.79 -41.98
N GLY A 744 -14.77 15.97 -41.31
CA GLY A 744 -15.55 14.89 -41.91
C GLY A 744 -14.72 13.72 -42.44
N LYS A 745 -13.42 13.62 -42.08
CA LYS A 745 -12.54 12.50 -42.44
C LYS A 745 -12.18 11.67 -41.21
N ASN A 746 -12.13 10.36 -41.43
CA ASN A 746 -11.99 9.36 -40.37
C ASN A 746 -10.77 8.47 -40.58
N TYR A 747 -10.34 7.78 -39.53
CA TYR A 747 -9.16 6.89 -39.52
C TYR A 747 -7.91 7.61 -40.01
N ILE A 748 -7.52 8.66 -39.29
CA ILE A 748 -6.38 9.50 -39.62
C ILE A 748 -5.33 9.40 -38.51
N THR A 749 -4.07 9.24 -38.90
CA THR A 749 -2.92 9.31 -37.98
C THR A 749 -1.99 10.43 -38.43
N ILE A 750 -1.88 11.47 -37.60
CA ILE A 750 -0.93 12.56 -37.76
C ILE A 750 0.23 12.31 -36.79
N ASP A 751 1.39 11.98 -37.34
CA ASP A 751 2.58 11.64 -36.56
C ASP A 751 3.74 12.53 -36.96
N GLY A 752 4.06 13.49 -36.10
CA GLY A 752 5.15 14.44 -36.30
C GLY A 752 6.53 13.89 -35.99
N SER A 753 6.66 12.63 -35.56
CA SER A 753 7.94 12.06 -35.16
C SER A 753 8.80 11.60 -36.33
N ASP A 754 10.13 11.76 -36.19
CA ASP A 754 11.09 10.95 -36.93
C ASP A 754 11.41 9.63 -36.19
N SER A 755 12.34 8.84 -36.73
CA SER A 755 12.76 7.57 -36.14
C SER A 755 13.40 7.70 -34.75
N SER A 756 13.87 8.90 -34.36
CA SER A 756 14.38 9.22 -33.04
C SER A 756 13.32 9.77 -32.08
N LEU A 757 12.05 9.82 -32.52
CA LEU A 757 10.92 10.44 -31.82
C LEU A 757 11.03 11.97 -31.69
N ALA A 758 11.90 12.61 -32.47
CA ALA A 758 11.99 14.07 -32.49
C ALA A 758 10.80 14.66 -33.24
N ARG A 759 10.25 15.76 -32.73
CA ARG A 759 9.11 16.47 -33.35
C ARG A 759 9.59 17.24 -34.57
N LYS A 760 9.15 16.82 -35.75
CA LYS A 760 9.53 17.39 -37.05
C LYS A 760 8.36 18.05 -37.78
N ILE A 761 7.17 18.11 -37.18
CA ILE A 761 6.06 18.93 -37.67
C ILE A 761 5.75 20.01 -36.63
N LYS A 762 5.99 21.26 -37.03
CA LYS A 762 5.62 22.48 -36.28
C LYS A 762 4.44 23.16 -36.97
N ILE A 763 3.43 23.55 -36.21
CA ILE A 763 2.29 24.36 -36.64
C ILE A 763 2.39 25.69 -35.89
N GLN A 764 2.29 26.82 -36.60
CA GLN A 764 2.44 28.13 -35.96
C GLN A 764 1.57 29.22 -36.58
N ASN A 765 1.29 30.27 -35.79
CA ASN A 765 0.62 31.51 -36.22
C ASN A 765 -0.75 31.28 -36.86
N VAL A 766 -1.54 30.37 -36.27
CA VAL A 766 -2.86 29.96 -36.79
C VAL A 766 -3.98 30.81 -36.19
N ALA A 767 -5.00 31.05 -37.01
CA ALA A 767 -6.08 32.00 -36.69
C ALA A 767 -7.14 31.44 -35.76
N ASP A 768 -7.31 30.12 -35.76
CA ASP A 768 -8.40 29.46 -35.05
C ASP A 768 -7.88 28.15 -34.49
N PHE A 769 -7.49 27.19 -35.36
CA PHE A 769 -7.08 25.87 -34.89
C PHE A 769 -5.70 25.44 -35.37
N GLY A 770 -4.87 24.89 -34.47
CA GLY A 770 -3.64 24.19 -34.87
C GLY A 770 -3.99 22.90 -35.62
N VAL A 771 -4.80 22.05 -34.99
CA VAL A 771 -5.36 20.84 -35.59
C VAL A 771 -6.86 20.77 -35.32
N ILE A 772 -7.68 20.68 -36.37
CA ILE A 772 -9.16 20.69 -36.26
C ILE A 772 -9.83 19.55 -37.03
N GLY A 773 -10.72 18.87 -36.32
CA GLY A 773 -11.71 17.96 -36.89
C GLY A 773 -13.07 18.15 -36.26
N ILE A 774 -14.07 18.17 -37.13
CA ILE A 774 -15.47 18.04 -36.77
C ILE A 774 -16.00 16.78 -37.46
N GLU A 775 -16.95 16.11 -36.82
CA GLU A 775 -17.60 14.90 -37.35
C GLU A 775 -16.63 13.71 -37.53
N THR A 776 -15.63 13.59 -36.65
CA THR A 776 -14.55 12.62 -36.82
C THR A 776 -14.63 11.44 -35.85
N ILE A 777 -14.26 10.26 -36.37
CA ILE A 777 -14.01 9.03 -35.63
C ILE A 777 -12.61 8.47 -35.99
N TYR A 778 -11.92 7.88 -35.00
CA TYR A 778 -10.57 7.29 -35.13
C TYR A 778 -9.49 8.28 -35.57
N LEU A 779 -8.98 9.04 -34.61
CA LEU A 779 -7.92 10.02 -34.82
C LEU A 779 -6.77 9.78 -33.85
N THR A 780 -5.55 9.81 -34.36
CA THR A 780 -4.34 9.87 -33.53
C THR A 780 -3.53 11.08 -33.93
N VAL A 781 -3.21 11.95 -32.97
CA VAL A 781 -2.31 13.09 -33.15
C VAL A 781 -1.17 12.97 -32.16
N ARG A 782 0.06 12.86 -32.67
CA ARG A 782 1.23 12.69 -31.82
C ARG A 782 2.48 13.39 -32.32
N TYR A 783 3.34 13.76 -31.37
CA TYR A 783 4.63 14.39 -31.61
C TYR A 783 4.57 15.68 -32.45
N LEU A 784 3.50 16.45 -32.34
CA LEU A 784 3.40 17.78 -32.93
C LEU A 784 3.96 18.87 -32.01
N TYR A 785 4.43 19.96 -32.60
CA TYR A 785 4.68 21.23 -31.91
C TYR A 785 3.69 22.26 -32.44
N VAL A 786 2.77 22.74 -31.61
CA VAL A 786 1.77 23.76 -31.96
C VAL A 786 2.07 25.03 -31.17
N ASP A 787 2.14 26.16 -31.85
CA ASP A 787 2.61 27.43 -31.31
C ASP A 787 1.73 28.59 -31.78
N ASN A 788 1.49 29.59 -30.95
CA ASN A 788 0.81 30.84 -31.32
C ASN A 788 -0.51 30.62 -32.08
N PHE A 789 -1.56 30.28 -31.33
CA PHE A 789 -2.91 30.00 -31.85
C PHE A 789 -3.97 30.82 -31.09
N LEU A 790 -5.03 31.23 -31.78
CA LEU A 790 -6.09 32.09 -31.22
C LEU A 790 -7.40 31.37 -30.87
N GLY A 791 -7.59 30.12 -31.28
CA GLY A 791 -8.74 29.28 -30.89
C GLY A 791 -8.27 28.08 -30.07
N TYR A 792 -8.17 26.89 -30.67
CA TYR A 792 -7.67 25.69 -29.98
C TYR A 792 -6.36 25.19 -30.56
N GLY A 793 -5.46 24.71 -29.69
CA GLY A 793 -4.20 24.11 -30.14
C GLY A 793 -4.46 22.82 -30.94
N ILE A 794 -5.01 21.82 -30.26
CA ILE A 794 -5.42 20.56 -30.88
C ILE A 794 -6.85 20.24 -30.44
N THR A 795 -7.75 20.02 -31.40
CA THR A 795 -9.14 19.69 -31.08
C THR A 795 -9.71 18.61 -31.99
N ALA A 796 -10.61 17.82 -31.41
CA ALA A 796 -11.49 16.90 -32.12
C ALA A 796 -12.91 16.99 -31.55
N ARG A 797 -13.88 17.20 -32.45
CA ARG A 797 -15.31 17.22 -32.13
C ARG A 797 -16.04 16.12 -32.91
N ALA A 798 -16.69 15.19 -32.23
CA ALA A 798 -17.47 14.12 -32.86
C ALA A 798 -18.98 14.47 -32.93
N ASN A 799 -19.66 14.14 -34.04
CA ASN A 799 -21.01 14.65 -34.39
C ASN A 799 -22.11 13.56 -34.61
N GLY A 800 -21.94 12.32 -34.15
CA GLY A 800 -22.90 11.23 -34.41
C GLY A 800 -23.01 10.24 -33.26
N ASP A 801 -24.05 9.39 -33.26
CA ASP A 801 -24.43 8.45 -32.19
C ASP A 801 -23.28 7.49 -31.83
N ILE A 802 -22.64 7.72 -30.68
CA ILE A 802 -21.38 7.05 -30.29
C ILE A 802 -21.69 5.87 -29.39
N ALA A 803 -22.44 4.90 -29.92
CA ALA A 803 -22.77 3.73 -29.14
C ALA A 803 -21.62 2.72 -29.04
N ASN A 804 -20.62 2.70 -29.93
CA ASN A 804 -19.49 1.75 -29.84
C ASN A 804 -18.24 2.20 -30.63
N ASN A 805 -17.10 2.38 -29.92
CA ASN A 805 -15.73 2.43 -30.45
C ASN A 805 -15.31 3.67 -31.26
N ASN A 806 -15.23 4.84 -30.63
CA ASN A 806 -14.44 5.97 -31.14
C ASN A 806 -13.13 6.09 -30.35
N TYR A 807 -11.98 6.03 -31.04
CA TYR A 807 -10.65 6.22 -30.44
C TYR A 807 -10.06 7.56 -30.89
N ILE A 808 -10.08 8.57 -30.02
CA ILE A 808 -9.29 9.79 -30.19
C ILE A 808 -8.12 9.76 -29.22
N ILE A 809 -6.90 9.86 -29.76
CA ILE A 809 -5.66 9.82 -28.99
C ILE A 809 -4.83 11.05 -29.31
N PHE A 810 -4.56 11.86 -28.28
CA PHE A 810 -3.60 12.97 -28.33
C PHE A 810 -2.44 12.67 -27.39
N GLU A 811 -1.25 12.44 -27.96
CA GLU A 811 -0.09 12.04 -27.16
C GLU A 811 1.22 12.72 -27.55
N HIS A 812 2.08 13.00 -26.56
CA HIS A 812 3.43 13.53 -26.78
C HIS A 812 3.49 14.86 -27.57
N ASN A 813 2.41 15.63 -27.62
CA ASN A 813 2.41 16.93 -28.30
C ASN A 813 2.95 18.03 -27.38
N ILE A 814 3.54 19.06 -27.99
CA ILE A 814 3.86 20.33 -27.34
C ILE A 814 2.88 21.37 -27.87
N VAL A 815 2.18 22.06 -26.98
CA VAL A 815 1.22 23.13 -27.33
C VAL A 815 1.58 24.36 -26.52
N ARG A 816 1.95 25.47 -27.17
CA ARG A 816 2.49 26.67 -26.52
C ARG A 816 1.79 27.93 -27.02
N ASN A 817 1.80 28.97 -26.18
CA ASN A 817 1.39 30.34 -26.53
C ASN A 817 -0.05 30.43 -27.09
N GLY A 818 -0.97 29.70 -26.46
CA GLY A 818 -2.41 29.79 -26.77
C GLY A 818 -3.06 31.03 -26.18
N LEU A 819 -3.79 31.78 -27.00
CA LEU A 819 -4.56 32.97 -26.62
C LEU A 819 -6.08 32.75 -26.75
N GLY A 820 -6.50 31.52 -27.04
CA GLY A 820 -7.87 31.19 -27.45
C GLY A 820 -8.72 30.50 -26.39
N ALA A 821 -9.36 29.39 -26.76
CA ALA A 821 -10.41 28.72 -25.99
C ALA A 821 -9.98 27.43 -25.26
N ALA A 822 -8.97 26.69 -25.74
CA ALA A 822 -8.20 25.75 -24.90
C ALA A 822 -6.90 25.31 -25.58
N GLY A 823 -5.96 24.77 -24.80
CA GLY A 823 -4.78 24.09 -25.33
C GLY A 823 -5.14 22.83 -26.13
N ILE A 824 -5.76 21.85 -25.46
CA ILE A 824 -6.21 20.61 -26.09
C ILE A 824 -7.65 20.30 -25.68
N GLN A 825 -8.52 19.99 -26.65
CA GLN A 825 -9.92 19.68 -26.40
C GLN A 825 -10.38 18.41 -27.13
N ILE A 826 -11.18 17.59 -26.43
CA ILE A 826 -12.04 16.57 -27.05
C ILE A 826 -13.49 16.84 -26.66
N SER A 827 -14.42 16.77 -27.62
CA SER A 827 -15.85 16.85 -27.32
C SER A 827 -16.70 15.92 -28.20
N SER A 828 -17.88 15.56 -27.70
CA SER A 828 -18.84 14.68 -28.37
C SER A 828 -20.28 15.11 -28.07
N LEU A 829 -21.16 15.06 -29.07
CA LEU A 829 -22.56 15.48 -28.86
C LEU A 829 -23.45 14.47 -28.10
N LEU A 830 -23.05 13.20 -27.94
CA LEU A 830 -23.95 12.11 -27.49
C LEU A 830 -23.39 11.19 -26.38
N GLY A 831 -22.32 11.60 -25.68
CA GLY A 831 -21.72 10.79 -24.61
C GLY A 831 -20.70 9.77 -25.13
N SER A 832 -19.76 9.33 -24.27
CA SER A 832 -18.74 8.33 -24.60
C SER A 832 -18.45 7.46 -23.37
N ALA A 833 -18.08 6.20 -23.58
CA ALA A 833 -17.70 5.28 -22.51
C ALA A 833 -16.31 5.61 -21.91
N ILE A 834 -16.09 5.24 -20.65
CA ILE A 834 -14.82 5.42 -19.92
C ILE A 834 -13.65 4.84 -20.72
N GLY A 835 -12.56 5.61 -20.88
CA GLY A 835 -11.32 5.15 -21.50
C GLY A 835 -11.34 5.00 -23.03
N SER A 836 -12.39 5.46 -23.70
CA SER A 836 -12.47 5.42 -25.18
C SER A 836 -11.55 6.46 -25.84
N ASN A 837 -11.31 7.59 -25.17
CA ASN A 837 -10.42 8.65 -25.63
C ASN A 837 -9.26 8.86 -24.64
N THR A 838 -8.13 9.38 -25.12
CA THR A 838 -6.94 9.57 -24.29
C THR A 838 -6.20 10.85 -24.64
N ILE A 839 -5.86 11.63 -23.61
CA ILE A 839 -4.95 12.77 -23.69
C ILE A 839 -3.81 12.48 -22.72
N ARG A 840 -2.63 12.17 -23.27
CA ARG A 840 -1.49 11.72 -22.45
C ARG A 840 -0.13 12.27 -22.84
N TYR A 841 0.75 12.45 -21.87
CA TYR A 841 2.15 12.84 -22.12
C TYR A 841 2.33 14.11 -22.95
N ASN A 842 1.34 15.00 -22.94
CA ASN A 842 1.41 16.29 -23.62
C ASN A 842 2.01 17.35 -22.68
N ASP A 843 2.66 18.34 -23.28
CA ASP A 843 3.22 19.49 -22.56
C ASP A 843 2.56 20.76 -23.11
N VAL A 844 1.64 21.30 -22.31
CA VAL A 844 0.69 22.33 -22.69
C VAL A 844 0.96 23.58 -21.86
N GLU A 845 1.36 24.65 -22.51
CA GLU A 845 1.52 25.96 -21.87
C GLU A 845 0.66 27.00 -22.58
N VAL A 846 -0.26 27.60 -21.81
CA VAL A 846 -1.30 28.50 -22.31
C VAL A 846 -1.29 29.80 -21.53
N ALA A 847 -1.71 30.90 -22.14
CA ALA A 847 -1.64 32.21 -21.50
C ALA A 847 -2.98 32.64 -20.88
N HIS A 848 -4.09 32.52 -21.60
CA HIS A 848 -5.39 33.09 -21.20
C HIS A 848 -6.56 32.11 -21.33
N THR A 849 -6.28 30.81 -21.28
CA THR A 849 -7.24 29.79 -21.69
C THR A 849 -7.08 28.51 -20.88
N ASP A 850 -8.06 27.62 -21.00
CA ASP A 850 -8.04 26.32 -20.36
C ASP A 850 -6.91 25.45 -20.92
N GLY A 851 -6.30 24.65 -20.05
CA GLY A 851 -5.23 23.74 -20.44
C GLY A 851 -5.77 22.57 -21.27
N LEU A 852 -6.46 21.66 -20.58
CA LEU A 852 -7.04 20.45 -21.16
C LEU A 852 -8.55 20.40 -20.91
N VAL A 853 -9.33 20.16 -21.96
CA VAL A 853 -10.79 20.20 -21.87
C VAL A 853 -11.42 18.92 -22.36
N CYS A 854 -12.22 18.30 -21.49
CA CYS A 854 -13.27 17.38 -21.88
C CYS A 854 -14.56 18.20 -22.06
N GLY A 855 -14.98 18.42 -23.32
CA GLY A 855 -16.24 19.07 -23.68
C GLY A 855 -17.50 18.29 -23.26
N LYS A 856 -18.67 18.71 -23.76
CA LYS A 856 -19.90 17.91 -23.60
C LYS A 856 -19.66 16.49 -24.12
N GLY A 857 -20.22 15.49 -23.42
CA GLY A 857 -20.35 14.11 -23.89
C GLY A 857 -19.05 13.36 -24.20
N CYS A 858 -17.89 13.83 -23.75
CA CYS A 858 -16.63 13.09 -23.87
C CYS A 858 -16.38 12.24 -22.62
N GLY A 859 -15.87 11.02 -22.84
CA GLY A 859 -15.27 10.18 -21.81
C GLY A 859 -13.80 10.01 -22.17
N VAL A 860 -12.91 10.40 -21.27
CA VAL A 860 -11.48 10.57 -21.56
C VAL A 860 -10.61 10.24 -20.36
N ASP A 861 -9.43 9.69 -20.64
CA ASP A 861 -8.35 9.57 -19.68
C ASP A 861 -7.31 10.68 -19.91
N PHE A 862 -7.06 11.47 -18.86
CA PHE A 862 -5.99 12.46 -18.80
C PHE A 862 -4.84 11.91 -17.94
N TYR A 863 -3.66 11.67 -18.52
CA TYR A 863 -2.51 11.28 -17.71
C TYR A 863 -1.12 11.60 -18.25
N GLY A 864 -0.17 11.80 -17.33
CA GLY A 864 1.22 12.09 -17.69
C GLY A 864 1.41 13.44 -18.38
N ASN A 865 0.40 14.32 -18.38
CA ASN A 865 0.49 15.64 -19.01
C ASN A 865 1.11 16.66 -18.06
N ARG A 866 1.83 17.62 -18.62
CA ARG A 866 2.26 18.84 -17.93
C ARG A 866 1.48 20.02 -18.49
N VAL A 867 0.82 20.77 -17.62
CA VAL A 867 -0.11 21.85 -17.99
C VAL A 867 0.25 23.10 -17.20
N VAL A 868 0.53 24.21 -17.89
CA VAL A 868 1.03 25.45 -17.26
C VAL A 868 0.30 26.67 -17.79
N LEU A 869 -0.15 27.55 -16.88
CA LEU A 869 -0.62 28.89 -17.20
C LEU A 869 0.57 29.87 -17.17
N THR A 870 0.76 30.64 -18.24
CA THR A 870 1.93 31.51 -18.41
C THR A 870 1.65 33.01 -18.30
N ALA A 871 0.40 33.47 -18.22
CA ALA A 871 0.09 34.90 -18.12
C ALA A 871 0.11 35.45 -16.69
N THR A 872 0.41 36.75 -16.56
CA THR A 872 0.54 37.48 -15.29
C THR A 872 -0.69 38.31 -14.91
N SER A 873 -1.69 38.48 -15.80
CA SER A 873 -2.95 39.16 -15.48
C SER A 873 -4.13 38.23 -15.78
N LYS A 874 -4.77 37.75 -14.73
CA LYS A 874 -5.98 36.92 -14.74
C LYS A 874 -7.18 37.82 -15.04
N ASP A 875 -7.42 38.12 -16.32
CA ASP A 875 -8.63 38.85 -16.72
C ASP A 875 -9.88 37.96 -16.51
N THR A 876 -11.06 38.59 -16.53
CA THR A 876 -12.44 38.12 -16.23
C THR A 876 -12.91 36.77 -16.81
N THR A 877 -12.08 36.04 -17.54
CA THR A 877 -12.34 34.71 -18.07
C THR A 877 -11.52 33.68 -17.29
N HIS A 878 -12.20 32.96 -16.42
CA HIS A 878 -11.75 31.91 -15.52
C HIS A 878 -10.92 30.81 -16.23
N PRO A 879 -9.56 30.84 -16.22
CA PRO A 879 -8.74 29.87 -16.94
C PRO A 879 -8.36 28.68 -16.04
N ASP A 880 -8.72 27.48 -16.48
CA ASP A 880 -8.63 26.27 -15.68
C ASP A 880 -7.66 25.22 -16.24
N GLY A 881 -6.99 24.49 -15.35
CA GLY A 881 -5.95 23.54 -15.75
C GLY A 881 -6.52 22.36 -16.53
N ILE A 882 -7.46 21.64 -15.92
CA ILE A 882 -8.25 20.60 -16.57
C ILE A 882 -9.73 20.87 -16.30
N VAL A 883 -10.52 20.96 -17.36
CA VAL A 883 -11.98 21.16 -17.28
C VAL A 883 -12.71 19.94 -17.82
N THR A 884 -13.72 19.49 -17.10
CA THR A 884 -14.53 18.34 -17.50
C THR A 884 -16.02 18.64 -17.48
N TYR A 885 -16.62 18.74 -18.67
CA TYR A 885 -18.07 18.86 -18.87
C TYR A 885 -18.75 17.54 -19.28
N GLY A 886 -17.99 16.44 -19.31
CA GLY A 886 -18.40 15.13 -19.80
C GLY A 886 -18.36 14.06 -18.71
N ASP A 887 -19.18 13.03 -18.88
CA ASP A 887 -19.20 11.86 -18.01
C ASP A 887 -18.03 10.90 -18.30
N ASN A 888 -17.71 9.99 -17.39
CA ASN A 888 -16.75 8.90 -17.60
C ASN A 888 -15.28 9.37 -17.75
N VAL A 889 -14.81 10.22 -16.84
CA VAL A 889 -13.49 10.87 -16.90
C VAL A 889 -12.52 10.34 -15.84
N ARG A 890 -11.26 10.12 -16.22
CA ARG A 890 -10.18 9.78 -15.27
C ARG A 890 -8.99 10.72 -15.42
N VAL A 891 -8.48 11.22 -14.30
CA VAL A 891 -7.31 12.10 -14.25
C VAL A 891 -6.27 11.47 -13.32
N PHE A 892 -5.06 11.21 -13.83
CA PHE A 892 -3.98 10.66 -13.00
C PHE A 892 -2.59 11.03 -13.49
N GLN A 893 -1.60 11.13 -12.61
CA GLN A 893 -0.20 11.41 -12.97
C GLN A 893 0.00 12.70 -13.82
N ASN A 894 -0.82 13.75 -13.62
CA ASN A 894 -0.64 15.03 -14.32
C ASN A 894 0.05 16.06 -13.40
N GLU A 895 0.76 17.00 -14.01
CA GLU A 895 1.34 18.18 -13.35
C GLU A 895 0.62 19.43 -13.86
N ILE A 896 0.00 20.20 -12.96
CA ILE A 896 -0.83 21.38 -13.27
C ILE A 896 -0.29 22.58 -12.50
N ILE A 897 0.00 23.68 -13.19
CA ILE A 897 0.74 24.81 -12.60
C ILE A 897 0.08 26.15 -12.98
N GLY A 898 -0.27 26.94 -11.96
CA GLY A 898 -0.56 28.37 -12.11
C GLY A 898 -1.98 28.76 -12.49
N PHE A 899 -2.90 27.80 -12.66
CA PHE A 899 -4.30 28.05 -13.06
C PHE A 899 -5.17 28.66 -11.96
N TYR A 900 -6.35 29.17 -12.34
CA TYR A 900 -7.33 29.72 -11.39
C TYR A 900 -8.04 28.59 -10.64
N GLN A 901 -8.59 27.60 -11.38
CA GLN A 901 -8.88 26.27 -10.85
C GLN A 901 -7.90 25.24 -11.44
N GLY A 902 -7.32 24.40 -10.57
CA GLY A 902 -6.40 23.34 -11.01
C GLY A 902 -7.13 22.26 -11.82
N ILE A 903 -8.17 21.69 -11.21
CA ILE A 903 -9.11 20.77 -11.88
C ILE A 903 -10.52 21.25 -11.58
N ASP A 904 -11.31 21.43 -12.64
CA ASP A 904 -12.71 21.79 -12.59
C ASP A 904 -13.58 20.65 -13.15
N ILE A 905 -14.42 20.09 -12.28
CA ILE A 905 -15.45 19.12 -12.66
C ILE A 905 -16.79 19.84 -12.68
N ASP A 906 -17.20 20.25 -13.88
CA ASP A 906 -18.35 21.13 -14.07
C ASP A 906 -19.54 20.42 -14.75
N ALA A 907 -20.63 20.29 -14.00
CA ALA A 907 -21.91 19.76 -14.47
C ALA A 907 -22.87 20.82 -15.08
N VAL A 908 -22.34 21.85 -15.75
CA VAL A 908 -23.15 22.82 -16.50
C VAL A 908 -23.83 22.22 -17.73
N HIS A 909 -23.18 21.28 -18.43
CA HIS A 909 -23.59 20.85 -19.78
C HIS A 909 -24.11 19.40 -19.88
N SER A 910 -23.85 18.55 -18.88
CA SER A 910 -24.32 17.16 -18.83
C SER A 910 -24.27 16.55 -17.42
N ILE A 911 -24.99 15.44 -17.21
CA ILE A 911 -24.92 14.64 -15.98
C ILE A 911 -23.55 13.97 -15.90
N ILE A 912 -22.89 14.07 -14.74
CA ILE A 912 -21.61 13.40 -14.47
C ILE A 912 -21.90 12.24 -13.51
N THR A 913 -21.73 11.00 -13.96
CA THR A 913 -21.98 9.79 -13.16
C THR A 913 -20.73 9.04 -12.73
N ASN A 914 -19.59 9.30 -13.37
CA ASN A 914 -18.30 8.72 -13.03
C ASN A 914 -17.13 9.67 -13.37
N ALA A 915 -16.51 10.23 -12.33
CA ALA A 915 -15.25 10.95 -12.46
C ALA A 915 -14.26 10.50 -11.36
N SER A 916 -12.98 10.35 -11.71
CA SER A 916 -11.95 9.97 -10.72
C SER A 916 -10.64 10.71 -10.92
N VAL A 917 -10.03 11.17 -9.84
CA VAL A 917 -8.72 11.85 -9.83
C VAL A 917 -7.79 11.14 -8.85
N TRP A 918 -6.71 10.55 -9.34
CA TRP A 918 -5.84 9.72 -8.50
C TRP A 918 -4.41 9.55 -9.00
N GLY A 919 -3.55 8.91 -8.20
CA GLY A 919 -2.24 8.43 -8.67
C GLY A 919 -1.24 9.56 -8.96
N ASN A 920 -0.97 10.38 -7.95
CA ASN A 920 0.04 11.45 -7.96
C ASN A 920 -0.24 12.57 -8.98
N VAL A 921 -1.47 13.08 -9.03
CA VAL A 921 -1.69 14.39 -9.66
C VAL A 921 -1.06 15.46 -8.78
N ILE A 922 -0.25 16.34 -9.37
CA ILE A 922 0.42 17.44 -8.69
C ILE A 922 -0.16 18.75 -9.18
N ILE A 923 -0.70 19.56 -8.27
CA ILE A 923 -1.29 20.86 -8.56
C ILE A 923 -0.52 21.94 -7.80
N TYR A 924 0.06 22.91 -8.51
CA TYR A 924 0.77 24.05 -7.96
C TYR A 924 -0.02 25.34 -8.20
N ASN A 925 -0.58 25.90 -7.14
CA ASN A 925 -1.34 27.14 -7.14
C ASN A 925 -0.42 28.32 -6.79
N GLY A 926 -0.35 29.34 -7.66
CA GLY A 926 0.50 30.51 -7.47
C GLY A 926 -0.29 31.82 -7.31
N GLY A 927 0.00 32.57 -6.25
CA GLY A 927 -0.23 34.01 -6.06
C GLY A 927 -1.67 34.52 -5.88
N GLU A 928 -2.58 34.12 -6.78
CA GLU A 928 -3.99 34.58 -6.81
C GLU A 928 -4.93 33.46 -7.32
N ALA A 929 -4.53 32.19 -7.22
CA ALA A 929 -5.39 31.06 -7.55
C ALA A 929 -6.36 30.82 -6.39
N THR A 930 -7.66 30.64 -6.68
CA THR A 930 -8.67 30.55 -5.61
C THR A 930 -8.91 29.10 -5.18
N ASN A 931 -8.79 28.11 -6.07
CA ASN A 931 -9.11 26.71 -5.76
C ASN A 931 -8.18 25.70 -6.48
N GLY A 932 -7.62 24.72 -5.78
CA GLY A 932 -6.83 23.64 -6.42
C GLY A 932 -7.68 22.55 -7.08
N LEU A 933 -8.81 22.21 -6.48
CA LEU A 933 -9.78 21.24 -6.99
C LEU A 933 -11.19 21.79 -6.77
N VAL A 934 -12.01 21.75 -7.80
CA VAL A 934 -13.37 22.26 -7.78
C VAL A 934 -14.34 21.22 -8.36
N ILE A 935 -15.53 21.19 -7.76
CA ILE A 935 -16.69 20.45 -8.26
C ILE A 935 -17.82 21.46 -8.32
N GLU A 936 -18.24 21.81 -9.53
CA GLU A 936 -19.33 22.74 -9.78
C GLU A 936 -20.58 21.95 -10.20
N VAL A 937 -21.61 22.05 -9.35
CA VAL A 937 -22.93 21.42 -9.58
C VAL A 937 -23.91 22.54 -9.90
N GLU A 938 -23.99 22.91 -11.18
CA GLU A 938 -24.85 24.02 -11.61
C GLU A 938 -26.20 23.55 -12.14
N ASN A 939 -26.22 22.82 -13.27
CA ASN A 939 -27.44 22.53 -14.03
C ASN A 939 -27.81 21.03 -14.07
N TYR A 940 -26.86 20.13 -13.78
CA TYR A 940 -27.05 18.69 -13.86
C TYR A 940 -26.41 17.97 -12.65
N ASP A 941 -26.87 16.75 -12.39
CA ASP A 941 -26.42 15.96 -11.25
C ASP A 941 -24.96 15.47 -11.39
N VAL A 942 -24.26 15.45 -10.26
CA VAL A 942 -22.93 14.84 -10.10
C VAL A 942 -23.03 13.65 -9.14
N THR A 943 -22.68 12.46 -9.60
CA THR A 943 -22.67 11.22 -8.82
C THR A 943 -21.35 10.45 -9.00
N ASN A 944 -20.90 9.75 -7.96
CA ASN A 944 -19.67 8.93 -7.93
C ASN A 944 -18.35 9.62 -8.34
N VAL A 945 -18.08 10.79 -7.78
CA VAL A 945 -16.77 11.43 -7.93
C VAL A 945 -15.81 10.94 -6.85
N LYS A 946 -14.58 10.56 -7.22
CA LYS A 946 -13.58 9.98 -6.32
C LYS A 946 -12.22 10.67 -6.42
N PHE A 947 -11.60 10.98 -5.27
CA PHE A 947 -10.28 11.59 -5.17
C PHE A 947 -9.39 10.81 -4.20
N TRP A 948 -8.19 10.38 -4.61
CA TRP A 948 -7.24 9.73 -3.70
C TRP A 948 -5.79 9.85 -4.17
N SER A 949 -4.83 9.91 -3.25
CA SER A 949 -3.38 9.86 -3.58
C SER A 949 -2.91 10.99 -4.52
N ASN A 950 -3.25 12.25 -4.22
CA ASN A 950 -2.83 13.43 -5.00
C ASN A 950 -2.06 14.43 -4.12
N THR A 951 -1.32 15.35 -4.76
CA THR A 951 -0.54 16.42 -4.10
C THR A 951 -1.00 17.79 -4.59
N VAL A 952 -1.42 18.65 -3.66
CA VAL A 952 -1.86 20.02 -3.97
C VAL A 952 -1.05 20.99 -3.13
N ILE A 953 -0.45 21.99 -3.75
CA ILE A 953 0.54 22.90 -3.16
C ILE A 953 0.11 24.34 -3.40
N GLY A 954 0.04 25.16 -2.33
CA GLY A 954 -0.23 26.60 -2.41
C GLY A 954 -1.72 26.99 -2.33
N PHE A 955 -2.47 26.39 -1.40
CA PHE A 955 -3.88 26.70 -1.15
C PHE A 955 -4.08 27.94 -0.26
#